data_AF-A0A968MCR7-F1
#
_entry.id   AF-A0A968MCR7-F1
#
_cell.length_a   1.000
_cell.length_b   1.000
_cell.length_c   1.000
_cell.angle_alpha   90.00
_cell.angle_beta   90.00
_cell.angle_gamma   90.00
#
_symmetry.space_group_name_H-M   'P 1'
#
loop_
_entity.id
_entity.type
_entity.pdbx_description
1 polymer ?
#
loop_
_entity_poly.entity_id
_entity_poly.type
_entity_poly.pdbx_seq_one_letter_code
_entity_poly.pdbx_strand_id
1 'polypeptide(L)'
;MVVRTADQSLGFEHTTKGKGYALYQERGNYAGLIDLSNQGLLGKGDLTYLGAKFYSEDIAFRPYQLEASAKTFNHTENKDLSVNVPQVEGIDVNIDWRPYKDSMYVQSAKAPFDLFAPKQHTLAGTIVVSPGGIKGIGTLDWAKAEMKSPLFNFGAFTAQADTSTINIKSADKIALGNANVAANVDFGQEKGYFKANNPLTLTNLPYNQYATSMNEFQWDMKEQKVQFKSELGKFGRFLSVHPEQDSLEFKGQDALYNLANNELYIKGVPYIFASDAFIYPDSGFVKVLPNAKITTLENARIVADTLNKNHVINRATVNIKGKRVYEATGYYEYNIGGREQEITFQDIQGKPVGKGSAKEKQSITRATGTVTAKDSFYIDSKTRFQGTISLSAESKDLQFDGFAKLEAERLLDPHWFRVRFEGDKQDLKIRYKEPKDEDGTPLETGFFLSRETARAYPSIMAPLPFRKDRSVLDVKGVLDYDGKKDIFVFADSTKMYDPTALKGNYLAFNNATGKISGEGKLDIGSGLKYISAKTAGTIQTEMPTDSLGEYVVSAEIMAAIDLIVPQKLLDIMVKDFVAFSYEAKPINFIQEPIFYKKAAAELFDMNKDLQATIEGINLGSFNLPEKQNNHTFVFAKLPLKWNPDYQSFVTQGSRIGLATIQGQLFNHVYTGYVEFRMPSNGDDRLYIYLESAGGNTYYYGYNQGILSVTSTNQDFMTAADELKAKDVVLKMKDGETYEIQIVNPSQATLFVNRAKAAQ
;
A
#
# COMPACT_ATOMS: atom_id res chain seq x y z
N MET A 1 66.24 -41.45 67.51
CA MET A 1 65.12 -40.74 68.16
C MET A 1 65.52 -40.42 69.58
N VAL A 2 65.07 -39.28 70.11
CA VAL A 2 65.33 -38.79 71.47
C VAL A 2 64.02 -38.29 72.07
N VAL A 3 63.91 -38.28 73.40
CA VAL A 3 62.75 -37.65 74.07
C VAL A 3 62.89 -36.13 73.91
N ARG A 4 61.89 -35.49 73.27
CA ARG A 4 61.87 -34.04 73.00
C ARG A 4 61.56 -33.29 74.30
N THR A 5 62.36 -32.27 74.64
CA THR A 5 62.17 -31.48 75.88
C THR A 5 60.93 -30.60 75.87
N ALA A 6 60.44 -30.22 74.69
CA ALA A 6 59.30 -29.31 74.53
C ALA A 6 57.93 -29.99 74.76
N ASP A 7 57.78 -31.28 74.42
CA ASP A 7 56.48 -31.97 74.46
C ASP A 7 56.55 -33.42 75.00
N GLN A 8 57.71 -33.83 75.50
CA GLN A 8 58.00 -35.18 76.02
C GLN A 8 57.73 -36.34 75.04
N SER A 9 57.62 -36.05 73.74
CA SER A 9 57.43 -37.06 72.70
C SER A 9 58.72 -37.81 72.35
N LEU A 10 58.60 -39.06 71.88
CA LEU A 10 59.72 -39.76 71.25
C LEU A 10 59.84 -39.27 69.79
N GLY A 11 60.85 -38.44 69.51
CA GLY A 11 60.95 -37.71 68.25
C GLY A 11 62.36 -37.58 67.70
N PHE A 12 62.55 -36.77 66.66
CA PHE A 12 63.87 -36.39 66.16
C PHE A 12 63.82 -35.07 65.38
N GLU A 13 64.94 -34.37 65.36
CA GLU A 13 65.20 -33.29 64.40
C GLU A 13 66.33 -33.74 63.47
N HIS A 14 66.14 -33.56 62.17
CA HIS A 14 67.12 -33.97 61.16
C HIS A 14 67.12 -33.01 59.99
N THR A 15 68.29 -32.53 59.60
CA THR A 15 68.46 -31.74 58.37
C THR A 15 68.91 -32.66 57.24
N THR A 16 68.20 -32.63 56.12
CA THR A 16 68.57 -33.40 54.92
C THR A 16 69.98 -33.02 54.43
N LYS A 17 70.76 -33.99 53.93
CA LYS A 17 72.11 -33.74 53.38
C LYS A 17 72.10 -33.74 51.84
N GLY A 18 73.06 -33.05 51.22
CA GLY A 18 73.27 -33.10 49.77
C GLY A 18 72.11 -32.51 48.97
N LYS A 19 71.60 -33.25 47.98
CA LYS A 19 70.50 -32.83 47.10
C LYS A 19 69.09 -32.92 47.73
N GLY A 20 68.99 -33.31 49.01
CA GLY A 20 67.71 -33.56 49.67
C GLY A 20 67.32 -35.05 49.67
N TYR A 21 66.11 -35.34 50.15
CA TYR A 21 65.52 -36.67 50.20
C TYR A 21 64.31 -36.78 49.27
N ALA A 22 64.19 -37.94 48.62
CA ALA A 22 63.02 -38.29 47.84
C ALA A 22 61.77 -38.36 48.73
N LEU A 23 60.69 -37.73 48.30
CA LEU A 23 59.38 -37.78 48.93
C LEU A 23 58.46 -38.75 48.19
N TYR A 24 57.68 -39.53 48.95
CA TYR A 24 56.57 -40.34 48.47
C TYR A 24 56.89 -41.20 47.23
N GLN A 25 57.86 -42.12 47.38
CA GLN A 25 58.33 -43.00 46.29
C GLN A 25 58.91 -42.24 45.09
N GLU A 26 59.84 -41.32 45.36
CA GLU A 26 60.56 -40.54 44.34
C GLU A 26 59.67 -39.61 43.49
N ARG A 27 58.44 -39.35 43.92
CA ARG A 27 57.52 -38.44 43.21
C ARG A 27 57.96 -36.98 43.30
N GLY A 28 58.62 -36.58 44.39
CA GLY A 28 59.20 -35.26 44.59
C GLY A 28 60.47 -35.32 45.41
N ASN A 29 61.09 -34.17 45.66
CA ASN A 29 62.31 -34.07 46.45
C ASN A 29 62.20 -32.92 47.46
N TYR A 30 62.72 -33.15 48.66
CA TYR A 30 62.69 -32.20 49.77
C TYR A 30 64.08 -31.98 50.36
N ALA A 31 64.45 -30.72 50.57
CA ALA A 31 65.68 -30.33 51.22
C ALA A 31 65.39 -29.33 52.36
N GLY A 32 65.69 -29.70 53.60
CA GLY A 32 65.48 -28.83 54.74
C GLY A 32 65.49 -29.56 56.09
N LEU A 33 64.90 -28.91 57.09
CA LEU A 33 64.71 -29.45 58.43
C LEU A 33 63.49 -30.37 58.47
N ILE A 34 63.60 -31.51 59.13
CA ILE A 34 62.50 -32.43 59.43
C ILE A 34 62.42 -32.57 60.95
N ASP A 35 61.23 -32.39 61.52
CA ASP A 35 60.95 -32.55 62.95
C ASP A 35 59.79 -33.53 63.15
N LEU A 36 60.01 -34.58 63.95
CA LEU A 36 58.97 -35.51 64.38
C LEU A 36 58.69 -35.30 65.87
N SER A 37 57.45 -34.94 66.21
CA SER A 37 56.97 -34.72 67.57
C SER A 37 55.51 -35.19 67.74
N ASN A 38 54.87 -34.92 68.89
CA ASN A 38 53.44 -35.20 69.07
C ASN A 38 52.54 -34.34 68.15
N GLN A 39 53.08 -33.31 67.51
CA GLN A 39 52.38 -32.51 66.49
C GLN A 39 52.39 -33.17 65.10
N GLY A 40 53.13 -34.27 64.93
CA GLY A 40 53.28 -35.00 63.67
C GLY A 40 54.68 -34.84 63.06
N LEU A 41 54.80 -35.18 61.78
CA LEU A 41 56.04 -35.02 61.01
C LEU A 41 55.98 -33.69 60.25
N LEU A 42 56.78 -32.72 60.68
CA LEU A 42 56.80 -31.36 60.16
C LEU A 42 58.11 -31.07 59.42
N GLY A 43 58.09 -30.07 58.53
CA GLY A 43 59.26 -29.65 57.76
C GLY A 43 59.36 -28.14 57.55
N LYS A 44 60.60 -27.65 57.47
CA LYS A 44 60.96 -26.31 57.00
C LYS A 44 62.04 -26.40 55.94
N GLY A 45 61.72 -26.08 54.68
CA GLY A 45 62.65 -26.31 53.57
C GLY A 45 62.07 -26.14 52.18
N ASP A 46 62.90 -26.46 51.20
CA ASP A 46 62.60 -26.44 49.77
C ASP A 46 61.96 -27.75 49.32
N LEU A 47 60.90 -27.64 48.52
CA LEU A 47 60.24 -28.76 47.87
C LEU A 47 60.22 -28.59 46.36
N THR A 48 60.50 -29.68 45.64
CA THR A 48 60.40 -29.73 44.18
C THR A 48 59.51 -30.88 43.70
N TYR A 49 58.59 -30.60 42.78
CA TYR A 49 57.67 -31.58 42.20
C TYR A 49 57.29 -31.18 40.76
N LEU A 50 57.60 -32.01 39.76
CA LEU A 50 57.20 -31.79 38.35
C LEU A 50 57.44 -30.37 37.81
N GLY A 51 58.58 -29.75 38.13
CA GLY A 51 58.90 -28.38 37.71
C GLY A 51 58.42 -27.28 38.68
N ALA A 52 57.54 -27.61 39.61
CA ALA A 52 57.19 -26.75 40.75
C ALA A 52 58.32 -26.70 41.78
N LYS A 53 58.57 -25.51 42.34
CA LYS A 53 59.56 -25.23 43.39
C LYS A 53 59.00 -24.20 44.37
N PHE A 54 59.06 -24.51 45.66
CA PHE A 54 58.70 -23.57 46.73
C PHE A 54 59.46 -23.85 48.02
N TYR A 55 59.63 -22.81 48.83
CA TYR A 55 60.12 -22.90 50.20
C TYR A 55 58.94 -22.70 51.16
N SER A 56 58.85 -23.52 52.19
CA SER A 56 57.81 -23.45 53.21
C SER A 56 58.41 -23.56 54.62
N GLU A 57 57.81 -22.83 55.56
CA GLU A 57 58.19 -22.82 56.98
C GLU A 57 57.27 -23.71 57.84
N ASP A 58 56.26 -24.35 57.24
CA ASP A 58 55.13 -25.00 57.92
C ASP A 58 54.63 -26.28 57.20
N ILE A 59 55.53 -27.05 56.58
CA ILE A 59 55.15 -28.29 55.89
C ILE A 59 54.67 -29.33 56.90
N ALA A 60 53.50 -29.92 56.68
CA ALA A 60 53.01 -31.09 57.40
C ALA A 60 53.01 -32.33 56.49
N PHE A 61 53.88 -33.30 56.80
CA PHE A 61 53.96 -34.56 56.08
C PHE A 61 52.99 -35.59 56.66
N ARG A 62 52.04 -36.08 55.85
CA ARG A 62 51.14 -37.20 56.19
C ARG A 62 51.38 -38.36 55.23
N PRO A 63 50.99 -39.60 55.56
CA PRO A 63 51.23 -40.77 54.71
C PRO A 63 50.71 -40.64 53.27
N TYR A 64 49.59 -39.93 53.06
CA TYR A 64 48.93 -39.78 51.75
C TYR A 64 48.75 -38.33 51.29
N GLN A 65 49.24 -37.35 52.05
CA GLN A 65 48.97 -35.92 51.84
C GLN A 65 50.12 -35.08 52.41
N LEU A 66 50.44 -33.96 51.78
CA LEU A 66 51.34 -32.93 52.30
C LEU A 66 50.61 -31.59 52.25
N GLU A 67 50.57 -30.89 53.39
CA GLU A 67 49.97 -29.55 53.52
C GLU A 67 51.08 -28.55 53.83
N ALA A 68 51.06 -27.38 53.18
CA ALA A 68 52.07 -26.33 53.40
C ALA A 68 51.54 -24.96 52.99
N SER A 69 52.13 -23.89 53.53
CA SER A 69 52.04 -22.55 52.94
C SER A 69 53.39 -22.12 52.39
N ALA A 70 53.39 -21.29 51.36
CA ALA A 70 54.62 -20.76 50.76
C ALA A 70 54.46 -19.29 50.38
N LYS A 71 55.46 -18.47 50.75
CA LYS A 71 55.53 -17.06 50.34
C LYS A 71 55.66 -16.91 48.82
N THR A 72 56.37 -17.83 48.19
CA THR A 72 56.57 -17.88 46.73
C THR A 72 56.43 -19.31 46.22
N PHE A 73 55.71 -19.46 45.13
CA PHE A 73 55.60 -20.70 44.37
C PHE A 73 55.99 -20.43 42.93
N ASN A 74 56.92 -21.21 42.38
CA ASN A 74 57.36 -21.09 41.00
C ASN A 74 57.20 -22.42 40.28
N HIS A 75 56.66 -22.39 39.08
CA HIS A 75 56.66 -23.53 38.17
C HIS A 75 57.36 -23.11 36.87
N THR A 76 58.43 -23.82 36.53
CA THR A 76 59.17 -23.62 35.28
C THR A 76 58.93 -24.78 34.33
N GLU A 77 59.08 -24.52 33.04
CA GLU A 77 59.02 -25.58 32.01
C GLU A 77 60.03 -26.70 32.33
N ASN A 78 59.56 -27.95 32.32
CA ASN A 78 60.38 -29.12 32.55
C ASN A 78 60.57 -29.90 31.23
N LYS A 79 61.82 -29.96 30.75
CA LYS A 79 62.18 -30.60 29.47
C LYS A 79 62.04 -32.13 29.48
N ASP A 80 61.87 -32.74 30.65
CA ASP A 80 61.71 -34.20 30.81
C ASP A 80 60.25 -34.66 30.68
N LEU A 81 59.29 -33.74 30.61
CA LEU A 81 57.86 -34.05 30.41
C LEU A 81 57.50 -33.96 28.92
N SER A 82 56.72 -34.93 28.42
CA SER A 82 56.15 -34.90 27.07
C SER A 82 55.02 -33.88 26.88
N VAL A 83 54.66 -33.16 27.94
CA VAL A 83 53.52 -32.22 28.01
C VAL A 83 54.03 -30.80 28.17
N ASN A 84 53.68 -29.92 27.23
CA ASN A 84 53.96 -28.49 27.32
C ASN A 84 53.12 -27.85 28.43
N VAL A 85 53.76 -27.15 29.36
CA VAL A 85 53.16 -26.57 30.57
C VAL A 85 53.54 -25.10 30.72
N PRO A 86 52.68 -24.25 31.32
CA PRO A 86 52.96 -22.83 31.48
C PRO A 86 54.02 -22.56 32.55
N GLN A 87 54.66 -21.39 32.46
CA GLN A 87 55.29 -20.77 33.62
C GLN A 87 54.19 -20.25 34.57
N VAL A 88 54.37 -20.52 35.86
CA VAL A 88 53.45 -20.06 36.92
C VAL A 88 54.26 -19.45 38.04
N GLU A 89 53.86 -18.26 38.50
CA GLU A 89 54.37 -17.68 39.73
C GLU A 89 53.23 -17.31 40.66
N GLY A 90 53.32 -17.72 41.93
CA GLY A 90 52.35 -17.42 42.97
C GLY A 90 53.02 -16.75 44.17
N ILE A 91 52.30 -15.81 44.78
CA ILE A 91 52.72 -15.11 46.00
C ILE A 91 51.70 -15.43 47.09
N ASP A 92 52.19 -15.87 48.25
CA ASP A 92 51.37 -16.33 49.39
C ASP A 92 50.34 -17.39 48.96
N VAL A 93 50.77 -18.64 48.88
CA VAL A 93 49.94 -19.77 48.41
C VAL A 93 49.76 -20.83 49.49
N ASN A 94 48.63 -21.52 49.42
CA ASN A 94 48.36 -22.73 50.19
C ASN A 94 48.48 -23.95 49.30
N ILE A 95 49.11 -25.01 49.80
CA ILE A 95 49.48 -26.20 49.03
C ILE A 95 48.87 -27.43 49.71
N ASP A 96 48.06 -28.19 48.98
CA ASP A 96 47.59 -29.54 49.32
C ASP A 96 48.11 -30.51 48.25
N TRP A 97 49.19 -31.23 48.56
CA TRP A 97 49.75 -32.23 47.66
C TRP A 97 49.27 -33.64 48.03
N ARG A 98 48.63 -34.30 47.07
CA ARG A 98 48.15 -35.68 47.18
C ARG A 98 48.99 -36.58 46.28
N PRO A 99 50.18 -37.00 46.73
CA PRO A 99 51.18 -37.65 45.89
C PRO A 99 50.63 -38.89 45.18
N TYR A 100 49.86 -39.75 45.85
CA TYR A 100 49.29 -40.98 45.27
C TYR A 100 48.04 -40.76 44.40
N LYS A 101 47.54 -39.53 44.34
CA LYS A 101 46.52 -39.09 43.37
C LYS A 101 47.12 -38.21 42.27
N ASP A 102 48.45 -38.12 42.21
CA ASP A 102 49.19 -37.38 41.18
C ASP A 102 48.74 -35.92 41.03
N SER A 103 48.34 -35.28 42.14
CA SER A 103 47.75 -33.93 42.12
C SER A 103 48.30 -33.07 43.25
N MET A 104 48.96 -31.96 42.90
CA MET A 104 49.32 -30.88 43.82
C MET A 104 48.39 -29.69 43.57
N TYR A 105 47.52 -29.41 44.54
CA TYR A 105 46.62 -28.25 44.52
C TYR A 105 47.34 -27.06 45.15
N VAL A 106 47.43 -25.97 44.39
CA VAL A 106 48.04 -24.72 44.82
C VAL A 106 46.99 -23.64 44.73
N GLN A 107 46.55 -23.11 45.86
CA GLN A 107 45.51 -22.09 45.93
C GLN A 107 46.15 -20.73 46.21
N SER A 108 45.80 -19.71 45.43
CA SER A 108 46.20 -18.33 45.69
C SER A 108 45.55 -17.83 46.99
N ALA A 109 46.31 -17.32 47.96
CA ALA A 109 45.73 -16.77 49.19
C ALA A 109 45.48 -15.25 49.08
N LYS A 110 46.46 -14.49 48.58
CA LYS A 110 46.41 -13.01 48.57
C LYS A 110 46.39 -12.39 47.18
N ALA A 111 47.20 -12.91 46.26
CA ALA A 111 47.32 -12.40 44.89
C ALA A 111 47.05 -13.53 43.88
N PRO A 112 46.44 -13.22 42.72
CA PRO A 112 46.34 -14.16 41.60
C PRO A 112 47.71 -14.71 41.17
N PHE A 113 47.73 -15.90 40.58
CA PHE A 113 48.94 -16.44 39.96
C PHE A 113 49.30 -15.64 38.71
N ASP A 114 50.56 -15.28 38.53
CA ASP A 114 51.07 -14.86 37.22
C ASP A 114 51.24 -16.10 36.34
N LEU A 115 50.64 -16.08 35.16
CA LEU A 115 50.76 -17.13 34.15
C LEU A 115 51.50 -16.58 32.93
N PHE A 116 52.35 -17.45 32.38
CA PHE A 116 53.11 -17.22 31.16
C PHE A 116 54.14 -16.08 31.26
N ALA A 117 55.18 -16.13 30.41
CA ALA A 117 56.15 -15.05 30.27
C ALA A 117 55.89 -14.27 28.97
N PRO A 118 55.83 -12.92 28.99
CA PRO A 118 55.88 -12.03 30.16
C PRO A 118 54.57 -12.07 30.99
N LYS A 119 54.67 -11.66 32.27
CA LYS A 119 53.60 -11.68 33.29
C LYS A 119 52.44 -10.72 32.96
N GLN A 120 51.59 -11.12 32.02
CA GLN A 120 50.45 -10.32 31.53
C GLN A 120 49.11 -11.02 31.71
N HIS A 121 49.13 -12.27 32.18
CA HIS A 121 47.95 -13.09 32.39
C HIS A 121 47.94 -13.53 33.84
N THR A 122 46.80 -13.38 34.51
CA THR A 122 46.68 -13.73 35.92
C THR A 122 45.55 -14.72 36.14
N LEU A 123 45.73 -15.67 37.05
CA LEU A 123 44.68 -16.62 37.43
C LEU A 123 44.34 -16.47 38.91
N ALA A 124 43.15 -15.96 39.20
CA ALA A 124 42.59 -15.97 40.55
C ALA A 124 41.89 -17.31 40.79
N GLY A 125 42.42 -18.15 41.69
CA GLY A 125 41.83 -19.44 42.04
C GLY A 125 42.83 -20.51 42.43
N THR A 126 42.72 -21.69 41.84
CA THR A 126 43.53 -22.87 42.18
C THR A 126 44.21 -23.42 40.93
N ILE A 127 45.50 -23.74 41.04
CA ILE A 127 46.27 -24.48 40.04
C ILE A 127 46.45 -25.92 40.53
N VAL A 128 46.38 -26.88 39.60
CA VAL A 128 46.64 -28.29 39.86
C VAL A 128 47.82 -28.74 39.01
N VAL A 129 48.92 -29.09 39.66
CA VAL A 129 50.10 -29.66 39.03
C VAL A 129 50.00 -31.18 39.07
N SER A 130 50.12 -31.82 37.91
CA SER A 130 50.04 -33.29 37.74
C SER A 130 50.98 -33.76 36.62
N PRO A 131 51.28 -35.07 36.52
CA PRO A 131 52.04 -35.62 35.39
C PRO A 131 51.38 -35.36 34.02
N GLY A 132 50.06 -35.16 34.00
CA GLY A 132 49.30 -34.81 32.80
C GLY A 132 49.32 -33.33 32.43
N GLY A 133 50.10 -32.49 33.14
CA GLY A 133 50.22 -31.06 32.91
C GLY A 133 49.60 -30.20 34.01
N ILE A 134 49.44 -28.90 33.70
CA ILE A 134 48.87 -27.90 34.59
C ILE A 134 47.41 -27.64 34.25
N LYS A 135 46.55 -27.77 35.26
CA LYS A 135 45.15 -27.36 35.19
C LYS A 135 44.88 -26.19 36.12
N GLY A 136 43.79 -25.48 35.90
CA GLY A 136 43.37 -24.44 36.83
C GLY A 136 41.87 -24.29 36.96
N ILE A 137 41.45 -23.66 38.04
CA ILE A 137 40.06 -23.40 38.38
C ILE A 137 39.98 -21.94 38.80
N GLY A 138 39.06 -21.17 38.22
CA GLY A 138 38.85 -19.78 38.61
C GLY A 138 38.73 -18.82 37.44
N THR A 139 39.28 -17.63 37.60
CA THR A 139 39.19 -16.53 36.63
C THR A 139 40.58 -16.19 36.09
N LEU A 140 40.76 -16.44 34.80
CA LEU A 140 41.92 -16.01 34.00
C LEU A 140 41.67 -14.61 33.45
N ASP A 141 42.50 -13.64 33.84
CA ASP A 141 42.37 -12.24 33.44
C ASP A 141 43.62 -11.73 32.70
N TRP A 142 43.40 -10.97 31.63
CA TRP A 142 44.44 -10.22 30.92
C TRP A 142 43.87 -8.93 30.33
N ALA A 143 44.74 -8.10 29.76
CA ALA A 143 44.37 -6.78 29.26
C ALA A 143 43.19 -6.78 28.26
N LYS A 144 43.05 -7.83 27.44
CA LYS A 144 42.03 -7.89 26.38
C LYS A 144 40.77 -8.66 26.77
N ALA A 145 40.78 -9.50 27.81
CA ALA A 145 39.59 -10.26 28.21
C ALA A 145 39.69 -10.84 29.63
N GLU A 146 38.55 -11.32 30.12
CA GLU A 146 38.42 -12.13 31.33
C GLU A 146 37.73 -13.45 30.94
N MET A 147 38.28 -14.59 31.37
CA MET A 147 37.72 -15.92 31.15
C MET A 147 37.59 -16.68 32.47
N LYS A 148 36.40 -17.18 32.78
CA LYS A 148 36.13 -17.95 34.01
C LYS A 148 35.76 -19.39 33.67
N SER A 149 36.38 -20.36 34.33
CA SER A 149 36.08 -21.78 34.11
C SER A 149 36.21 -22.61 35.40
N PRO A 150 35.36 -23.64 35.58
CA PRO A 150 35.59 -24.68 36.59
C PRO A 150 36.80 -25.55 36.27
N LEU A 151 37.30 -25.56 35.02
CA LEU A 151 38.48 -26.33 34.63
C LEU A 151 39.14 -25.78 33.37
N PHE A 152 40.31 -25.20 33.53
CA PHE A 152 41.27 -24.90 32.47
C PHE A 152 42.28 -26.03 32.32
N ASN A 153 42.64 -26.35 31.09
CA ASN A 153 43.87 -27.06 30.74
C ASN A 153 44.83 -26.05 30.13
N PHE A 154 46.00 -25.86 30.75
CA PHE A 154 46.99 -24.90 30.28
C PHE A 154 48.13 -25.59 29.53
N GLY A 155 48.50 -25.04 28.37
CA GLY A 155 49.75 -25.37 27.67
C GLY A 155 50.84 -24.34 27.97
N ALA A 156 51.95 -24.37 27.23
CA ALA A 156 53.05 -23.41 27.40
C ALA A 156 52.64 -21.94 27.23
N PHE A 157 51.70 -21.67 26.31
CA PHE A 157 51.16 -20.32 26.06
C PHE A 157 49.72 -20.38 25.54
N THR A 158 48.96 -21.37 26.03
CA THR A 158 47.58 -21.64 25.61
C THR A 158 46.69 -21.94 26.81
N ALA A 159 45.40 -21.65 26.69
CA ALA A 159 44.37 -21.99 27.68
C ALA A 159 43.17 -22.64 26.97
N GLN A 160 42.76 -23.80 27.45
CA GLN A 160 41.61 -24.54 26.94
C GLN A 160 40.61 -24.81 28.06
N ALA A 161 39.31 -24.76 27.75
CA ALA A 161 38.25 -25.13 28.68
C ALA A 161 37.05 -25.68 27.91
N ASP A 162 36.47 -26.79 28.37
CA ASP A 162 35.25 -27.34 27.77
C ASP A 162 34.00 -26.53 28.16
N THR A 163 34.07 -25.81 29.28
CA THR A 163 32.99 -24.94 29.77
C THR A 163 33.59 -23.70 30.39
N SER A 164 33.24 -22.53 29.87
CA SER A 164 33.74 -21.25 30.37
C SER A 164 32.74 -20.11 30.13
N THR A 165 32.97 -19.00 30.82
CA THR A 165 32.41 -17.69 30.49
C THR A 165 33.54 -16.83 29.97
N ILE A 166 33.34 -16.15 28.84
CA ILE A 166 34.31 -15.25 28.22
C ILE A 166 33.72 -13.85 28.10
N ASN A 167 34.48 -12.85 28.56
CA ASN A 167 34.20 -11.43 28.43
C ASN A 167 35.38 -10.74 27.72
N ILE A 168 35.21 -10.41 26.44
CA ILE A 168 36.21 -9.66 25.68
C ILE A 168 36.04 -8.17 25.95
N LYS A 169 37.14 -7.49 26.27
CA LYS A 169 37.18 -6.08 26.65
C LYS A 169 37.54 -5.18 25.45
N SER A 170 36.93 -4.00 25.39
CA SER A 170 37.36 -2.87 24.56
C SER A 170 37.25 -1.58 25.39
N ALA A 171 38.36 -0.85 25.50
CA ALA A 171 38.51 0.30 26.41
C ALA A 171 38.03 0.00 27.85
N ASP A 172 38.49 -1.12 28.40
CA ASP A 172 38.18 -1.63 29.75
C ASP A 172 36.70 -1.94 30.05
N LYS A 173 35.83 -1.94 29.03
CA LYS A 173 34.43 -2.37 29.13
C LYS A 173 34.19 -3.62 28.30
N ILE A 174 33.18 -4.40 28.68
CA ILE A 174 32.80 -5.61 27.95
C ILE A 174 32.25 -5.24 26.57
N ALA A 175 32.94 -5.68 25.52
CA ALA A 175 32.54 -5.50 24.14
C ALA A 175 31.82 -6.72 23.57
N LEU A 176 32.14 -7.91 24.09
CA LEU A 176 31.48 -9.17 23.74
C LEU A 176 31.48 -10.09 24.96
N GLY A 177 30.32 -10.69 25.26
CA GLY A 177 30.17 -11.64 26.35
C GLY A 177 29.43 -12.90 25.91
N ASN A 178 29.94 -14.07 26.31
CA ASN A 178 29.25 -15.36 26.13
C ASN A 178 29.51 -16.28 27.32
N ALA A 179 28.51 -17.05 27.72
CA ALA A 179 28.58 -17.98 28.86
C ALA A 179 28.31 -19.41 28.39
N ASN A 180 28.93 -20.37 29.08
CA ASN A 180 28.84 -21.80 28.73
C ASN A 180 29.40 -22.09 27.32
N VAL A 181 30.65 -21.67 27.08
CA VAL A 181 31.38 -21.92 25.84
C VAL A 181 32.59 -22.82 26.08
N ALA A 182 32.83 -23.73 25.13
CA ALA A 182 34.14 -24.32 24.93
C ALA A 182 35.09 -23.26 24.36
N ALA A 183 36.29 -23.19 24.89
CA ALA A 183 37.30 -22.18 24.56
C ALA A 183 38.65 -22.84 24.26
N ASN A 184 39.32 -22.37 23.22
CA ASN A 184 40.70 -22.68 22.92
C ASN A 184 41.42 -21.39 22.55
N VAL A 185 42.33 -20.95 23.43
CA VAL A 185 43.03 -19.67 23.31
C VAL A 185 44.52 -19.94 23.16
N ASP A 186 45.12 -19.42 22.10
CA ASP A 186 46.56 -19.39 21.85
C ASP A 186 47.03 -17.94 21.97
N PHE A 187 47.70 -17.63 23.08
CA PHE A 187 48.17 -16.27 23.35
C PHE A 187 49.34 -15.88 22.44
N GLY A 188 50.02 -16.84 21.82
CA GLY A 188 51.27 -16.63 21.06
C GLY A 188 50.97 -16.31 19.61
N GLN A 189 49.94 -16.97 19.08
CA GLN A 189 49.32 -16.60 17.80
C GLN A 189 48.32 -15.45 17.96
N GLU A 190 47.99 -15.05 19.19
CA GLU A 190 46.95 -14.06 19.50
C GLU A 190 45.58 -14.44 18.91
N LYS A 191 45.20 -15.72 19.04
CA LYS A 191 43.96 -16.28 18.49
C LYS A 191 43.14 -17.01 19.55
N GLY A 192 41.83 -16.80 19.52
CA GLY A 192 40.87 -17.55 20.32
C GLY A 192 39.80 -18.20 19.43
N TYR A 193 39.40 -19.41 19.77
CA TYR A 193 38.25 -20.09 19.19
C TYR A 193 37.26 -20.44 20.29
N PHE A 194 36.00 -20.07 20.08
CA PHE A 194 34.94 -20.24 21.06
C PHE A 194 33.71 -20.85 20.40
N LYS A 195 33.10 -21.82 21.09
CA LYS A 195 31.86 -22.48 20.65
C LYS A 195 30.93 -22.69 21.84
N ALA A 196 29.71 -22.20 21.76
CA ALA A 196 28.73 -22.38 22.82
C ALA A 196 28.32 -23.86 22.92
N ASN A 197 28.22 -24.35 24.16
CA ASN A 197 27.81 -25.71 24.46
C ASN A 197 26.29 -25.90 24.31
N ASN A 198 25.52 -24.80 24.31
CA ASN A 198 24.08 -24.80 24.09
C ASN A 198 23.74 -23.92 22.88
N PRO A 199 23.03 -24.45 21.86
CA PRO A 199 22.66 -23.69 20.66
C PRO A 199 21.66 -22.55 20.93
N LEU A 200 21.01 -22.52 22.09
CA LEU A 200 20.08 -21.45 22.50
C LEU A 200 20.77 -20.29 23.22
N THR A 201 22.04 -20.43 23.60
CA THR A 201 22.81 -19.33 24.18
C THR A 201 22.89 -18.18 23.17
N LEU A 202 22.84 -16.94 23.66
CA LEU A 202 23.07 -15.75 22.83
C LEU A 202 24.42 -15.14 23.18
N THR A 203 25.16 -14.72 22.17
CA THR A 203 26.34 -13.86 22.34
C THR A 203 25.87 -12.42 22.48
N ASN A 204 26.26 -11.75 23.58
CA ASN A 204 25.91 -10.36 23.84
C ASN A 204 26.96 -9.41 23.27
N LEU A 205 26.51 -8.34 22.61
CA LEU A 205 27.33 -7.27 22.03
C LEU A 205 26.89 -5.92 22.64
N PRO A 206 27.37 -5.56 23.85
CA PRO A 206 26.83 -4.44 24.63
C PRO A 206 26.95 -3.07 23.94
N TYR A 207 28.05 -2.79 23.24
CA TYR A 207 28.24 -1.51 22.54
C TYR A 207 27.22 -1.32 21.42
N ASN A 208 26.94 -2.37 20.64
CA ASN A 208 25.92 -2.32 19.59
C ASN A 208 24.51 -2.44 20.16
N GLN A 209 24.35 -2.86 21.42
CA GLN A 209 23.06 -3.22 22.01
C GLN A 209 22.32 -4.27 21.17
N TYR A 210 23.04 -5.31 20.77
CA TYR A 210 22.50 -6.49 20.10
C TYR A 210 22.89 -7.77 20.84
N ALA A 211 22.06 -8.80 20.67
CA ALA A 211 22.37 -10.17 21.01
C ALA A 211 22.26 -11.03 19.75
N THR A 212 23.19 -11.96 19.54
CA THR A 212 23.19 -12.85 18.37
C THR A 212 23.12 -14.32 18.76
N SER A 213 22.41 -15.13 17.97
CA SER A 213 22.42 -16.59 18.11
C SER A 213 23.62 -17.25 17.41
N MET A 214 24.55 -16.46 16.87
CA MET A 214 25.82 -16.98 16.36
C MET A 214 26.71 -17.40 17.52
N ASN A 215 26.89 -18.71 17.64
CA ASN A 215 27.44 -19.36 18.82
C ASN A 215 28.83 -19.95 18.59
N GLU A 216 29.40 -19.76 17.41
CA GLU A 216 30.78 -20.14 17.10
C GLU A 216 31.50 -18.91 16.56
N PHE A 217 32.64 -18.55 17.16
CA PHE A 217 33.42 -17.39 16.72
C PHE A 217 34.92 -17.58 16.88
N GLN A 218 35.66 -16.94 15.99
CA GLN A 218 37.11 -16.82 16.02
C GLN A 218 37.47 -15.39 16.39
N TRP A 219 38.35 -15.23 17.36
CA TRP A 219 38.86 -13.94 17.81
C TRP A 219 40.32 -13.79 17.41
N ASP A 220 40.61 -12.81 16.57
CA ASP A 220 41.95 -12.34 16.28
C ASP A 220 42.25 -11.15 17.21
N MET A 221 43.09 -11.39 18.21
CA MET A 221 43.40 -10.37 19.22
C MET A 221 44.33 -9.30 18.68
N LYS A 222 45.13 -9.60 17.66
CA LYS A 222 46.07 -8.68 17.03
C LYS A 222 45.33 -7.69 16.13
N GLU A 223 44.44 -8.22 15.30
CA GLU A 223 43.61 -7.44 14.37
C GLU A 223 42.38 -6.80 15.04
N GLN A 224 42.12 -7.14 16.31
CA GLN A 224 40.95 -6.69 17.09
C GLN A 224 39.63 -7.04 16.41
N LYS A 225 39.51 -8.26 15.88
CA LYS A 225 38.35 -8.73 15.10
C LYS A 225 37.79 -10.02 15.64
N VAL A 226 36.47 -10.08 15.78
CA VAL A 226 35.73 -11.31 16.09
C VAL A 226 34.91 -11.71 14.87
N GLN A 227 35.22 -12.85 14.27
CA GLN A 227 34.49 -13.41 13.15
C GLN A 227 33.54 -14.50 13.66
N PHE A 228 32.25 -14.25 13.52
CA PHE A 228 31.22 -15.24 13.79
C PHE A 228 31.06 -16.17 12.60
N LYS A 229 30.89 -17.46 12.87
CA LYS A 229 30.58 -18.48 11.88
C LYS A 229 29.18 -19.01 12.11
N SER A 230 28.37 -19.04 11.07
CA SER A 230 27.17 -19.87 11.06
C SER A 230 27.47 -21.25 10.50
N GLU A 231 26.63 -22.22 10.81
CA GLU A 231 26.63 -23.48 10.08
C GLU A 231 26.19 -23.22 8.63
N LEU A 232 26.80 -23.94 7.68
CA LEU A 232 26.52 -23.79 6.25
C LEU A 232 25.01 -23.90 5.99
N GLY A 233 24.42 -22.86 5.37
CA GLY A 233 22.99 -22.80 5.06
C GLY A 233 22.08 -22.37 6.22
N LYS A 234 22.62 -22.04 7.40
CA LYS A 234 21.87 -21.49 8.54
C LYS A 234 22.13 -20.00 8.72
N PHE A 235 21.12 -19.30 9.25
CA PHE A 235 21.23 -17.89 9.59
C PHE A 235 21.40 -17.71 11.10
N GLY A 236 22.29 -16.81 11.50
CA GLY A 236 22.29 -16.24 12.84
C GLY A 236 21.20 -15.17 12.97
N ARG A 237 20.57 -15.13 14.14
CA ARG A 237 19.54 -14.15 14.50
C ARG A 237 20.19 -13.00 15.26
N PHE A 238 19.95 -11.76 14.84
CA PHE A 238 20.42 -10.54 15.49
C PHE A 238 19.22 -9.82 16.08
N LEU A 239 19.17 -9.75 17.41
CA LEU A 239 18.09 -9.14 18.19
C LEU A 239 18.61 -7.86 18.85
N SER A 240 17.97 -6.73 18.56
CA SER A 240 18.24 -5.48 19.26
C SER A 240 17.71 -5.56 20.70
N VAL A 241 18.58 -5.17 21.65
CA VAL A 241 18.23 -4.99 23.07
C VAL A 241 18.10 -3.52 23.45
N HIS A 242 18.14 -2.61 22.46
CA HIS A 242 17.91 -1.18 22.69
C HIS A 242 16.43 -0.93 23.05
N PRO A 243 16.12 -0.22 24.17
CA PRO A 243 14.73 -0.03 24.64
C PRO A 243 13.78 0.59 23.62
N GLU A 244 14.27 1.52 22.80
CA GLU A 244 13.47 2.23 21.79
C GLU A 244 13.32 1.51 20.44
N GLN A 245 13.95 0.34 20.23
CA GLN A 245 13.90 -0.36 18.95
C GLN A 245 12.87 -1.49 18.87
N ASP A 246 12.03 -1.64 19.90
CA ASP A 246 10.93 -2.62 19.95
C ASP A 246 11.37 -4.05 19.61
N SER A 247 12.57 -4.44 20.06
CA SER A 247 13.14 -5.76 19.77
C SER A 247 13.24 -6.04 18.25
N LEU A 248 13.73 -5.07 17.50
CA LEU A 248 14.07 -5.23 16.08
C LEU A 248 14.94 -6.48 15.90
N GLU A 249 14.53 -7.34 14.98
CA GLU A 249 15.18 -8.62 14.73
C GLU A 249 15.37 -8.83 13.23
N PHE A 250 16.54 -9.33 12.84
CA PHE A 250 16.80 -9.80 11.49
C PHE A 250 17.82 -10.94 11.48
N LYS A 251 17.97 -11.57 10.32
CA LYS A 251 18.83 -12.75 10.11
C LYS A 251 20.04 -12.37 9.26
N GLY A 252 21.18 -13.03 9.48
CA GLY A 252 22.38 -12.90 8.66
C GLY A 252 23.17 -14.21 8.59
N GLN A 253 23.93 -14.42 7.52
CA GLN A 253 24.75 -15.62 7.32
C GLN A 253 26.05 -15.53 8.08
N ASP A 254 26.77 -14.42 7.94
CA ASP A 254 28.06 -14.21 8.60
C ASP A 254 28.06 -12.88 9.35
N ALA A 255 28.91 -12.76 10.37
CA ALA A 255 29.17 -11.48 10.99
C ALA A 255 30.64 -11.29 11.38
N LEU A 256 31.09 -10.04 11.28
CA LEU A 256 32.40 -9.58 11.72
C LEU A 256 32.18 -8.43 12.71
N TYR A 257 32.70 -8.56 13.92
CA TYR A 257 32.69 -7.52 14.91
C TYR A 257 34.09 -6.93 15.07
N ASN A 258 34.22 -5.63 14.81
CA ASN A 258 35.48 -4.91 14.93
C ASN A 258 35.55 -4.25 16.30
N LEU A 259 36.45 -4.72 17.16
CA LEU A 259 36.62 -4.24 18.53
C LEU A 259 37.31 -2.88 18.61
N ALA A 260 38.01 -2.44 17.56
CA ALA A 260 38.70 -1.14 17.53
C ALA A 260 37.72 0.03 17.47
N ASN A 261 36.58 -0.15 16.78
CA ASN A 261 35.53 0.86 16.63
C ASN A 261 34.14 0.41 17.09
N ASN A 262 34.02 -0.83 17.59
CA ASN A 262 32.80 -1.47 18.06
C ASN A 262 31.69 -1.51 17.00
N GLU A 263 32.06 -1.73 15.74
CA GLU A 263 31.12 -1.87 14.63
C GLU A 263 30.87 -3.34 14.29
N LEU A 264 29.59 -3.70 14.14
CA LEU A 264 29.14 -5.03 13.75
C LEU A 264 28.73 -5.03 12.28
N TYR A 265 29.37 -5.90 11.51
CA TYR A 265 29.17 -6.07 10.08
C TYR A 265 28.50 -7.41 9.81
N ILE A 266 27.32 -7.41 9.21
CA ILE A 266 26.52 -8.62 8.99
C ILE A 266 26.35 -8.81 7.48
N LYS A 267 26.62 -10.01 6.99
CA LYS A 267 26.51 -10.39 5.56
C LYS A 267 25.43 -11.43 5.34
N GLY A 268 24.88 -11.46 4.13
CA GLY A 268 23.84 -12.41 3.76
C GLY A 268 22.52 -12.16 4.49
N VAL A 269 22.18 -10.89 4.75
CA VAL A 269 20.88 -10.50 5.31
C VAL A 269 19.80 -10.62 4.23
N PRO A 270 18.84 -11.55 4.35
CA PRO A 270 17.84 -11.74 3.30
C PRO A 270 16.83 -10.60 3.26
N TYR A 271 16.41 -10.10 4.43
CA TYR A 271 15.57 -8.91 4.60
C TYR A 271 15.58 -8.50 6.08
N ILE A 272 15.15 -7.27 6.35
CA ILE A 272 14.77 -6.78 7.66
C ILE A 272 13.26 -6.52 7.64
N PHE A 273 12.54 -7.07 8.62
CA PHE A 273 11.13 -6.79 8.79
C PHE A 273 10.98 -5.56 9.70
N ALA A 274 10.43 -4.47 9.16
CA ALA A 274 10.16 -3.25 9.91
C ALA A 274 8.78 -2.68 9.54
N SER A 275 8.02 -2.24 10.56
CA SER A 275 6.61 -1.88 10.43
C SER A 275 5.79 -3.07 9.91
N ASP A 276 5.44 -3.02 8.63
CA ASP A 276 4.59 -3.91 7.85
C ASP A 276 5.24 -4.19 6.47
N ALA A 277 6.55 -3.96 6.35
CA ALA A 277 7.30 -4.10 5.12
C ALA A 277 8.52 -5.03 5.28
N PHE A 278 8.86 -5.71 4.20
CA PHE A 278 10.15 -6.37 4.03
C PHE A 278 11.12 -5.41 3.35
N ILE A 279 12.21 -5.08 4.04
CA ILE A 279 13.29 -4.24 3.53
C ILE A 279 14.45 -5.16 3.13
N TYR A 280 14.75 -5.22 1.84
CA TYR A 280 15.82 -6.03 1.26
C TYR A 280 17.04 -5.14 1.01
N PRO A 281 18.15 -5.31 1.76
CA PRO A 281 19.41 -4.64 1.46
C PRO A 281 19.95 -5.10 0.10
N ASP A 282 20.51 -4.19 -0.70
CA ASP A 282 20.93 -4.45 -2.08
C ASP A 282 21.96 -5.60 -2.19
N SER A 283 22.92 -5.61 -1.28
CA SER A 283 24.10 -6.47 -1.20
C SER A 283 23.97 -7.52 -0.10
N GLY A 284 22.82 -7.56 0.59
CA GLY A 284 22.63 -8.35 1.80
C GLY A 284 23.55 -7.95 2.96
N PHE A 285 24.11 -6.75 2.93
CA PHE A 285 25.03 -6.24 3.96
C PHE A 285 24.31 -5.26 4.89
N VAL A 286 24.53 -5.42 6.20
CA VAL A 286 24.01 -4.52 7.23
C VAL A 286 25.13 -4.19 8.20
N LYS A 287 25.36 -2.89 8.41
CA LYS A 287 26.32 -2.38 9.39
C LYS A 287 25.56 -1.79 10.59
N VAL A 288 25.88 -2.27 11.77
CA VAL A 288 25.35 -1.78 13.05
C VAL A 288 26.47 -1.08 13.81
N LEU A 289 26.28 0.22 14.04
CA LEU A 289 27.16 1.05 14.85
C LEU A 289 26.85 0.87 16.35
N PRO A 290 27.63 1.47 17.27
CA PRO A 290 27.24 1.56 18.67
C PRO A 290 25.85 2.18 18.86
N ASN A 291 25.20 1.84 19.98
CA ASN A 291 23.83 2.26 20.33
C ASN A 291 22.75 1.79 19.33
N ALA A 292 22.87 0.57 18.83
CA ALA A 292 21.95 -0.09 17.90
C ALA A 292 21.65 0.65 16.59
N LYS A 293 22.49 1.61 16.20
CA LYS A 293 22.27 2.39 14.98
C LYS A 293 22.65 1.58 13.73
N ILE A 294 21.65 1.08 13.01
CA ILE A 294 21.82 0.54 11.65
C ILE A 294 22.16 1.72 10.72
N THR A 295 23.18 1.56 9.88
CA THR A 295 23.49 2.57 8.85
C THR A 295 22.40 2.61 7.78
N THR A 296 22.24 3.76 7.13
CA THR A 296 21.33 3.91 5.99
C THR A 296 21.59 2.82 4.95
N LEU A 297 20.52 2.15 4.53
CA LEU A 297 20.57 1.16 3.46
C LEU A 297 20.32 1.90 2.14
N GLU A 298 21.34 1.94 1.31
CA GLU A 298 21.26 2.51 -0.02
C GLU A 298 20.77 1.47 -1.02
N ASN A 299 20.05 1.92 -2.05
CA ASN A 299 19.57 1.08 -3.15
C ASN A 299 18.75 -0.16 -2.71
N ALA A 300 18.10 -0.08 -1.55
CA ALA A 300 17.30 -1.18 -1.01
C ALA A 300 16.00 -1.36 -1.79
N ARG A 301 15.36 -2.52 -1.60
CA ARG A 301 14.01 -2.78 -2.10
C ARG A 301 13.05 -2.91 -0.92
N ILE A 302 11.93 -2.21 -0.95
CA ILE A 302 10.86 -2.30 0.05
C ILE A 302 9.67 -3.02 -0.59
N VAL A 303 9.11 -4.00 0.12
CA VAL A 303 7.87 -4.69 -0.28
C VAL A 303 6.85 -4.54 0.85
N ALA A 304 5.71 -3.90 0.55
CA ALA A 304 4.65 -3.58 1.50
C ALA A 304 3.25 -3.86 0.91
N ASP A 305 2.25 -4.29 1.68
CA ASP A 305 2.37 -4.90 3.01
C ASP A 305 3.04 -6.29 2.94
N THR A 306 3.33 -6.90 4.09
CA THR A 306 3.90 -8.25 4.11
C THR A 306 2.91 -9.38 3.81
N LEU A 307 1.60 -9.08 3.81
CA LEU A 307 0.54 -10.07 3.61
C LEU A 307 0.22 -10.25 2.12
N ASN A 308 -0.15 -9.15 1.46
CA ASN A 308 -0.58 -9.08 0.08
C ASN A 308 0.57 -8.70 -0.86
N LYS A 309 1.58 -7.96 -0.37
CA LYS A 309 2.74 -7.51 -1.16
C LYS A 309 2.36 -6.66 -2.36
N ASN A 310 1.33 -5.82 -2.20
CA ASN A 310 0.74 -5.00 -3.25
C ASN A 310 1.73 -3.97 -3.84
N HIS A 311 2.69 -3.53 -3.03
CA HIS A 311 3.57 -2.42 -3.35
C HIS A 311 5.03 -2.80 -3.28
N VAL A 312 5.76 -2.45 -4.34
CA VAL A 312 7.19 -2.63 -4.43
C VAL A 312 7.82 -1.28 -4.72
N ILE A 313 8.74 -0.86 -3.84
CA ILE A 313 9.51 0.37 -3.98
C ILE A 313 10.97 -0.03 -4.16
N ASN A 314 11.56 0.40 -5.26
CA ASN A 314 12.93 0.07 -5.67
C ASN A 314 13.86 1.26 -5.47
N ARG A 315 15.18 1.01 -5.52
CA ARG A 315 16.24 2.02 -5.37
C ARG A 315 15.99 2.92 -4.15
N ALA A 316 15.58 2.29 -3.05
CA ALA A 316 15.16 3.00 -1.86
C ALA A 316 16.36 3.34 -0.96
N THR A 317 16.36 4.55 -0.42
CA THR A 317 17.27 4.96 0.66
C THR A 317 16.53 4.79 1.98
N VAL A 318 16.94 3.85 2.84
CA VAL A 318 16.14 3.42 3.99
C VAL A 318 16.87 3.61 5.31
N ASN A 319 16.20 4.30 6.24
CA ASN A 319 16.63 4.50 7.62
C ASN A 319 15.72 3.71 8.57
N ILE A 320 16.21 2.58 9.06
CA ILE A 320 15.47 1.74 10.03
C ILE A 320 15.70 2.30 11.44
N LYS A 321 14.63 2.73 12.11
CA LYS A 321 14.69 3.29 13.47
C LYS A 321 14.38 2.24 14.55
N GLY A 322 13.61 1.21 14.21
CA GLY A 322 13.25 0.10 15.10
C GLY A 322 12.31 -0.88 14.41
N LYS A 323 11.81 -1.88 15.14
CA LYS A 323 10.90 -2.91 14.59
C LYS A 323 9.64 -2.31 13.97
N ARG A 324 9.18 -1.18 14.48
CA ARG A 324 7.89 -0.58 14.12
C ARG A 324 8.00 0.70 13.30
N VAL A 325 9.22 1.22 13.12
CA VAL A 325 9.47 2.54 12.53
C VAL A 325 10.63 2.49 11.55
N TYR A 326 10.38 2.95 10.33
CA TYR A 326 11.41 3.26 9.34
C TYR A 326 10.99 4.45 8.49
N GLU A 327 11.98 5.14 7.94
CA GLU A 327 11.82 6.27 7.01
C GLU A 327 12.58 5.93 5.73
N ALA A 328 12.01 6.27 4.57
CA ALA A 328 12.68 6.03 3.31
C ALA A 328 12.29 7.04 2.22
N THR A 329 13.10 7.05 1.17
CA THR A 329 12.73 7.57 -0.16
C THR A 329 12.95 6.46 -1.18
N GLY A 330 12.30 6.52 -2.34
CA GLY A 330 12.50 5.50 -3.37
C GLY A 330 11.58 5.67 -4.57
N TYR A 331 11.69 4.72 -5.51
CA TYR A 331 10.99 4.75 -6.78
C TYR A 331 9.93 3.65 -6.82
N TYR A 332 8.69 4.03 -7.11
CA TYR A 332 7.59 3.11 -7.29
C TYR A 332 7.29 2.93 -8.77
N GLU A 333 7.35 1.70 -9.24
CA GLU A 333 7.13 1.39 -10.66
C GLU A 333 5.64 1.48 -11.03
N TYR A 334 5.33 2.37 -11.99
CA TYR A 334 3.98 2.67 -12.44
C TYR A 334 3.87 2.50 -13.96
N ASN A 335 4.34 1.37 -14.45
CA ASN A 335 4.32 1.04 -15.87
C ASN A 335 2.87 0.84 -16.37
N ILE A 336 2.53 1.50 -17.47
CA ILE A 336 1.19 1.41 -18.10
C ILE A 336 1.35 1.21 -19.60
N GLY A 337 0.74 0.13 -20.11
CA GLY A 337 0.84 -0.24 -21.52
C GLY A 337 2.31 -0.39 -21.94
N GLY A 338 2.73 0.39 -22.93
CA GLY A 338 4.13 0.46 -23.39
C GLY A 338 4.97 1.56 -22.73
N ARG A 339 4.47 2.24 -21.68
CA ARG A 339 5.18 3.32 -20.99
C ARG A 339 5.85 2.79 -19.73
N GLU A 340 7.17 2.87 -19.70
CA GLU A 340 7.96 2.70 -18.48
C GLU A 340 8.04 4.04 -17.75
N GLN A 341 7.49 4.10 -16.54
CA GLN A 341 7.47 5.32 -15.73
C GLN A 341 7.42 4.97 -14.24
N GLU A 342 7.86 5.90 -13.42
CA GLU A 342 8.04 5.69 -12.00
C GLU A 342 7.59 6.93 -11.22
N ILE A 343 7.09 6.69 -10.01
CA ILE A 343 6.76 7.73 -9.07
C ILE A 343 7.90 7.81 -8.07
N THR A 344 8.52 8.98 -7.94
CA THR A 344 9.49 9.21 -6.87
C THR A 344 8.74 9.52 -5.58
N PHE A 345 8.78 8.59 -4.63
CA PHE A 345 8.27 8.82 -3.28
C PHE A 345 9.36 9.46 -2.43
N GLN A 346 9.14 10.73 -2.09
CA GLN A 346 10.06 11.55 -1.30
C GLN A 346 9.86 11.38 0.21
N ASP A 347 8.72 10.84 0.62
CA ASP A 347 8.41 10.56 2.02
C ASP A 347 7.71 9.20 2.11
N ILE A 348 8.46 8.18 2.53
CA ILE A 348 7.95 6.83 2.86
C ILE A 348 8.14 6.64 4.35
N GLN A 349 7.05 6.33 5.07
CA GLN A 349 7.07 6.09 6.51
C GLN A 349 6.31 4.83 6.84
N GLY A 350 6.99 3.85 7.44
CA GLY A 350 6.33 2.79 8.18
C GLY A 350 6.26 3.18 9.65
N LYS A 351 5.07 3.38 10.20
CA LYS A 351 4.89 3.76 11.61
C LYS A 351 3.55 3.32 12.19
N PRO A 352 3.41 3.23 13.53
CA PRO A 352 2.12 2.98 14.18
C PRO A 352 1.08 4.07 13.86
N VAL A 353 -0.11 3.67 13.40
CA VAL A 353 -1.24 4.57 13.09
C VAL A 353 -2.51 4.17 13.86
N GLY A 354 -3.44 5.11 14.02
CA GLY A 354 -4.71 4.90 14.73
C GLY A 354 -4.73 5.36 16.20
N LYS A 355 -5.88 5.14 16.85
CA LYS A 355 -6.13 5.43 18.27
C LYS A 355 -5.68 4.24 19.14
N GLY A 356 -5.33 4.49 20.40
CA GLY A 356 -4.87 3.45 21.35
C GLY A 356 -3.40 3.60 21.77
N SER A 357 -2.92 2.68 22.60
CA SER A 357 -1.53 2.69 23.06
C SER A 357 -0.56 2.30 21.94
N ALA A 358 0.71 2.73 22.01
CA ALA A 358 1.71 2.46 20.97
C ALA A 358 1.92 0.96 20.67
N LYS A 359 1.63 0.08 21.64
CA LYS A 359 1.74 -1.37 21.48
C LYS A 359 0.57 -1.99 20.69
N GLU A 360 -0.62 -1.40 20.79
CA GLU A 360 -1.86 -1.91 20.17
C GLU A 360 -2.09 -1.37 18.76
N LYS A 361 -1.51 -0.21 18.43
CA LYS A 361 -1.62 0.36 17.08
C LYS A 361 -1.09 -0.62 16.05
N GLN A 362 -1.69 -0.65 14.87
CA GLN A 362 -1.08 -1.32 13.73
C GLN A 362 -0.04 -0.39 13.11
N SER A 363 1.12 -0.92 12.72
CA SER A 363 2.09 -0.15 11.93
C SER A 363 1.74 -0.29 10.45
N ILE A 364 1.70 0.83 9.73
CA ILE A 364 1.33 0.88 8.31
C ILE A 364 2.36 1.72 7.56
N THR A 365 2.77 1.21 6.39
CA THR A 365 3.62 1.92 5.43
C THR A 365 2.76 2.85 4.61
N ARG A 366 3.10 4.14 4.63
CA ARG A 366 2.50 5.17 3.78
C ARG A 366 3.59 5.90 3.01
N ALA A 367 3.31 6.22 1.76
CA ALA A 367 4.24 6.97 0.92
C ALA A 367 3.53 8.10 0.18
N THR A 368 4.23 9.21 -0.05
CA THR A 368 3.73 10.32 -0.88
C THR A 368 4.78 10.77 -1.88
N GLY A 369 4.31 11.11 -3.08
CA GLY A 369 5.11 11.60 -4.19
C GLY A 369 4.35 12.69 -4.93
N THR A 370 5.08 13.64 -5.51
CA THR A 370 4.48 14.70 -6.32
C THR A 370 4.99 14.59 -7.74
N VAL A 371 4.06 14.68 -8.68
CA VAL A 371 4.29 14.69 -10.11
C VAL A 371 3.85 16.04 -10.64
N THR A 372 4.67 16.66 -11.48
CA THR A 372 4.44 17.98 -12.07
C THR A 372 4.13 17.87 -13.55
N ALA A 373 3.56 18.91 -14.17
CA ALA A 373 3.35 18.96 -15.63
C ALA A 373 4.62 18.64 -16.45
N LYS A 374 5.81 18.97 -15.93
CA LYS A 374 7.09 18.72 -16.62
C LYS A 374 7.42 17.24 -16.72
N ASP A 375 6.92 16.42 -15.79
CA ASP A 375 7.21 14.99 -15.74
C ASP A 375 6.43 14.21 -16.82
N SER A 376 5.43 14.83 -17.45
CA SER A 376 4.62 14.22 -18.52
C SER A 376 4.08 12.83 -18.13
N PHE A 377 3.67 12.67 -16.87
CA PHE A 377 3.25 11.40 -16.28
C PHE A 377 1.83 11.01 -16.68
N TYR A 378 1.60 9.71 -16.86
CA TYR A 378 0.32 9.16 -17.30
C TYR A 378 -0.28 8.26 -16.22
N ILE A 379 -1.55 8.44 -15.89
CA ILE A 379 -2.26 7.58 -14.91
C ILE A 379 -2.99 6.40 -15.56
N ASP A 380 -3.31 6.52 -16.85
CA ASP A 380 -3.73 5.45 -17.76
C ASP A 380 -3.07 5.67 -19.15
N SER A 381 -3.44 4.91 -20.18
CA SER A 381 -2.83 5.06 -21.52
C SER A 381 -3.03 6.42 -22.20
N LYS A 382 -4.07 7.16 -21.83
CA LYS A 382 -4.57 8.37 -22.52
C LYS A 382 -4.95 9.51 -21.56
N THR A 383 -4.51 9.45 -20.31
CA THR A 383 -4.75 10.49 -19.30
C THR A 383 -3.43 10.89 -18.63
N ARG A 384 -3.02 12.14 -18.84
CA ARG A 384 -1.92 12.76 -18.10
C ARG A 384 -2.36 13.17 -16.71
N PHE A 385 -1.40 13.21 -15.77
CA PHE A 385 -1.65 13.62 -14.40
C PHE A 385 -0.54 14.52 -13.85
N GLN A 386 -0.95 15.48 -13.02
CA GLN A 386 -0.07 16.25 -12.17
C GLN A 386 -0.71 16.42 -10.79
N GLY A 387 0.09 16.36 -9.73
CA GLY A 387 -0.36 16.47 -8.34
C GLY A 387 0.30 15.44 -7.45
N THR A 388 -0.35 15.17 -6.33
CA THR A 388 0.16 14.23 -5.32
C THR A 388 -0.42 12.84 -5.57
N ILE A 389 0.47 11.84 -5.54
CA ILE A 389 0.11 10.42 -5.53
C ILE A 389 0.54 9.86 -4.18
N SER A 390 -0.40 9.24 -3.48
CA SER A 390 -0.17 8.65 -2.17
C SER A 390 -0.47 7.15 -2.18
N LEU A 391 0.25 6.43 -1.35
CA LEU A 391 0.16 4.99 -1.17
C LEU A 391 -0.08 4.69 0.30
N SER A 392 -0.97 3.75 0.60
CA SER A 392 -1.10 3.13 1.91
C SER A 392 -1.06 1.62 1.74
N ALA A 393 -0.18 0.93 2.46
CA ALA A 393 0.04 -0.50 2.30
C ALA A 393 -1.18 -1.38 2.63
N GLU A 394 -2.18 -0.81 3.31
CA GLU A 394 -3.47 -1.44 3.61
C GLU A 394 -4.43 -1.52 2.40
N SER A 395 -4.15 -0.79 1.32
CA SER A 395 -4.92 -0.81 0.08
C SER A 395 -4.05 -1.33 -1.06
N LYS A 396 -4.67 -1.84 -2.13
CA LYS A 396 -3.98 -2.05 -3.41
C LYS A 396 -4.01 -0.78 -4.28
N ASP A 397 -4.99 0.08 -4.04
CA ASP A 397 -5.26 1.27 -4.83
C ASP A 397 -4.33 2.41 -4.40
N LEU A 398 -3.94 3.24 -5.37
CA LEU A 398 -3.24 4.49 -5.10
C LEU A 398 -4.26 5.62 -4.95
N GLN A 399 -3.92 6.61 -4.14
CA GLN A 399 -4.71 7.83 -4.00
C GLN A 399 -4.11 8.93 -4.89
N PHE A 400 -4.92 9.44 -5.81
CA PHE A 400 -4.58 10.52 -6.72
C PHE A 400 -5.26 11.80 -6.24
N ASP A 401 -4.48 12.86 -6.03
CA ASP A 401 -4.99 14.17 -5.64
C ASP A 401 -4.30 15.28 -6.46
N GLY A 402 -4.98 15.77 -7.49
CA GLY A 402 -4.37 16.70 -8.43
C GLY A 402 -5.26 17.03 -9.61
N PHE A 403 -4.64 17.19 -10.78
CA PHE A 403 -5.30 17.46 -12.05
C PHE A 403 -4.97 16.36 -13.05
N ALA A 404 -5.97 15.95 -13.82
CA ALA A 404 -5.83 15.04 -14.95
C ALA A 404 -6.10 15.79 -16.26
N LYS A 405 -5.56 15.31 -17.39
CA LYS A 405 -5.82 15.86 -18.71
C LYS A 405 -5.92 14.74 -19.73
N LEU A 406 -6.97 14.77 -20.54
CA LEU A 406 -7.20 13.77 -21.58
C LEU A 406 -6.24 14.03 -22.76
N GLU A 407 -5.63 12.96 -23.24
CA GLU A 407 -4.74 12.96 -24.41
C GLU A 407 -5.50 12.39 -25.60
N ALA A 408 -6.38 13.19 -26.16
CA ALA A 408 -7.23 12.77 -27.26
C ALA A 408 -6.98 13.66 -28.48
N GLU A 409 -6.42 13.09 -29.55
CA GLU A 409 -5.97 13.84 -30.72
C GLU A 409 -7.11 14.52 -31.47
N ARG A 410 -8.35 13.99 -31.39
CA ARG A 410 -9.54 14.60 -31.99
C ARG A 410 -10.33 15.51 -31.04
N LEU A 411 -9.93 15.61 -29.78
CA LEU A 411 -10.58 16.53 -28.84
C LEU A 411 -10.01 17.94 -29.06
N LEU A 412 -10.89 18.89 -29.36
CA LEU A 412 -10.53 20.29 -29.45
C LEU A 412 -10.25 20.84 -28.04
N ASP A 413 -9.08 21.45 -27.87
CA ASP A 413 -8.62 22.12 -26.64
C ASP A 413 -8.82 21.32 -25.33
N PRO A 414 -8.09 20.20 -25.12
CA PRO A 414 -8.21 19.43 -23.88
C PRO A 414 -7.72 20.24 -22.67
N HIS A 415 -8.56 20.34 -21.64
CA HIS A 415 -8.23 21.04 -20.39
C HIS A 415 -7.74 20.11 -19.28
N TRP A 416 -6.99 20.68 -18.34
CA TRP A 416 -6.73 20.04 -17.05
C TRP A 416 -7.99 20.10 -16.19
N PHE A 417 -8.34 19.00 -15.54
CA PHE A 417 -9.50 18.91 -14.65
C PHE A 417 -9.12 18.31 -13.31
N ARG A 418 -9.60 18.92 -12.22
CA ARG A 418 -9.35 18.51 -10.85
C ARG A 418 -9.93 17.12 -10.59
N VAL A 419 -9.11 16.22 -10.07
CA VAL A 419 -9.47 14.86 -9.68
C VAL A 419 -8.99 14.53 -8.28
N ARG A 420 -9.83 13.84 -7.51
CA ARG A 420 -9.46 13.27 -6.21
C ARG A 420 -10.15 11.93 -6.04
N PHE A 421 -9.40 10.84 -6.20
CA PHE A 421 -9.96 9.49 -6.19
C PHE A 421 -8.91 8.45 -5.79
N GLU A 422 -9.38 7.26 -5.44
CA GLU A 422 -8.57 6.06 -5.26
C GLU A 422 -8.78 5.17 -6.47
N GLY A 423 -7.70 4.58 -6.99
CA GLY A 423 -7.77 3.74 -8.18
C GLY A 423 -6.67 2.69 -8.24
N ASP A 424 -7.03 1.53 -8.78
CA ASP A 424 -6.11 0.47 -9.15
C ASP A 424 -5.37 0.87 -10.43
N LYS A 425 -4.05 0.72 -10.45
CA LYS A 425 -3.24 0.99 -11.65
C LYS A 425 -3.58 0.09 -12.84
N GLN A 426 -4.21 -1.06 -12.60
CA GLN A 426 -4.60 -2.01 -13.64
C GLN A 426 -6.01 -1.79 -14.19
N ASP A 427 -6.90 -1.12 -13.42
CA ASP A 427 -8.28 -0.82 -13.80
C ASP A 427 -8.68 0.56 -13.29
N LEU A 428 -8.09 1.60 -13.89
CA LEU A 428 -8.26 2.97 -13.43
C LEU A 428 -9.59 3.55 -13.92
N LYS A 429 -10.50 3.84 -12.98
CA LYS A 429 -11.73 4.60 -13.24
C LYS A 429 -11.71 5.90 -12.45
N ILE A 430 -11.72 7.02 -13.16
CA ILE A 430 -11.50 8.35 -12.59
C ILE A 430 -12.84 8.90 -12.12
N ARG A 431 -13.03 9.03 -10.81
CA ARG A 431 -14.24 9.61 -10.23
C ARG A 431 -14.16 11.14 -10.25
N TYR A 432 -15.23 11.78 -10.73
CA TYR A 432 -15.37 13.24 -10.74
C TYR A 432 -16.82 13.63 -10.44
N LYS A 433 -17.03 14.82 -9.87
CA LYS A 433 -18.37 15.33 -9.56
C LYS A 433 -18.58 16.73 -10.12
N GLU A 434 -17.74 17.67 -9.70
CA GLU A 434 -17.75 19.04 -10.16
C GLU A 434 -16.32 19.40 -10.55
N PRO A 435 -15.85 18.91 -11.73
CA PRO A 435 -14.48 19.13 -12.15
C PRO A 435 -14.26 20.62 -12.38
N LYS A 436 -13.07 21.08 -12.03
CA LYS A 436 -12.62 22.47 -12.23
C LYS A 436 -11.25 22.46 -12.86
N ASP A 437 -10.94 23.50 -13.64
CA ASP A 437 -9.57 23.72 -14.11
C ASP A 437 -8.67 24.25 -12.98
N GLU A 438 -7.42 24.56 -13.34
CA GLU A 438 -6.40 25.07 -12.42
C GLU A 438 -6.77 26.44 -11.83
N ASP A 439 -7.54 27.26 -12.55
CA ASP A 439 -8.02 28.57 -12.12
C ASP A 439 -9.33 28.50 -11.30
N GLY A 440 -9.91 27.29 -11.16
CA GLY A 440 -11.15 27.05 -10.44
C GLY A 440 -12.42 27.28 -11.28
N THR A 441 -12.29 27.43 -12.60
CA THR A 441 -13.42 27.49 -13.54
C THR A 441 -14.11 26.13 -13.59
N PRO A 442 -15.45 26.07 -13.44
CA PRO A 442 -16.20 24.82 -13.61
C PRO A 442 -16.06 24.26 -15.02
N LEU A 443 -15.91 22.94 -15.09
CA LEU A 443 -15.84 22.16 -16.32
C LEU A 443 -17.08 21.28 -16.41
N GLU A 444 -17.65 21.15 -17.60
CA GLU A 444 -18.87 20.40 -17.83
C GLU A 444 -18.67 19.36 -18.95
N THR A 445 -19.39 18.24 -18.83
CA THR A 445 -19.37 17.15 -19.82
C THR A 445 -20.80 16.84 -20.25
N GLY A 446 -21.08 16.85 -21.54
CA GLY A 446 -22.45 16.72 -22.03
C GLY A 446 -22.73 17.40 -23.36
N PHE A 447 -24.01 17.69 -23.61
CA PHE A 447 -24.47 18.50 -24.74
C PHE A 447 -25.18 19.75 -24.20
N PHE A 448 -24.85 20.89 -24.80
CA PHE A 448 -25.29 22.20 -24.36
C PHE A 448 -25.83 23.02 -25.55
N LEU A 449 -26.63 24.01 -25.24
CA LEU A 449 -27.17 24.98 -26.19
C LEU A 449 -26.72 26.38 -25.79
N SER A 450 -25.98 27.02 -26.68
CA SER A 450 -25.45 28.36 -26.48
C SER A 450 -26.57 29.40 -26.40
N ARG A 451 -26.58 30.22 -25.34
CA ARG A 451 -27.52 31.35 -25.22
C ARG A 451 -27.11 32.58 -26.03
N GLU A 452 -25.89 32.63 -26.53
CA GLU A 452 -25.43 33.78 -27.33
C GLU A 452 -25.49 33.45 -28.83
N THR A 453 -25.15 32.21 -29.21
CA THR A 453 -25.05 31.81 -30.63
C THR A 453 -26.21 30.93 -31.10
N ALA A 454 -27.07 30.46 -30.19
CA ALA A 454 -28.13 29.49 -30.48
C ALA A 454 -27.65 28.19 -31.17
N ARG A 455 -26.38 27.83 -30.96
CA ARG A 455 -25.78 26.59 -31.48
C ARG A 455 -25.78 25.53 -30.40
N ALA A 456 -26.17 24.30 -30.77
CA ALA A 456 -25.99 23.13 -29.93
C ALA A 456 -24.55 22.59 -30.12
N TYR A 457 -23.89 22.22 -29.03
CA TYR A 457 -22.49 21.77 -29.04
C TYR A 457 -22.23 20.77 -27.91
N PRO A 458 -21.25 19.87 -28.05
CA PRO A 458 -20.80 19.01 -26.97
C PRO A 458 -19.73 19.71 -26.12
N SER A 459 -19.62 19.34 -24.84
CA SER A 459 -18.49 19.68 -23.99
C SER A 459 -17.93 18.40 -23.36
N ILE A 460 -16.61 18.31 -23.23
CA ILE A 460 -15.91 17.17 -22.63
C ILE A 460 -14.83 17.72 -21.70
N MET A 461 -15.09 17.72 -20.39
CA MET A 461 -14.17 18.25 -19.38
C MET A 461 -13.65 19.65 -19.71
N ALA A 462 -14.50 20.51 -20.27
CA ALA A 462 -14.15 21.85 -20.74
C ALA A 462 -15.09 22.90 -20.13
N PRO A 463 -14.65 24.17 -20.02
CA PRO A 463 -15.52 25.25 -19.60
C PRO A 463 -16.55 25.53 -20.70
N LEU A 464 -17.78 25.85 -20.31
CA LEU A 464 -18.79 26.31 -21.26
C LEU A 464 -18.39 27.69 -21.81
N PRO A 465 -18.50 27.94 -23.13
CA PRO A 465 -18.36 29.27 -23.73
C PRO A 465 -19.10 30.37 -22.97
N PHE A 466 -20.31 30.08 -22.50
CA PHE A 466 -21.05 30.96 -21.59
C PHE A 466 -21.62 30.18 -20.42
N ARG A 467 -21.38 30.66 -19.20
CA ARG A 467 -21.83 30.01 -17.94
C ARG A 467 -23.35 29.78 -17.84
N LYS A 468 -24.16 30.50 -18.63
CA LYS A 468 -25.62 30.39 -18.63
C LYS A 468 -26.14 29.51 -19.76
N ASP A 469 -25.26 28.89 -20.57
CA ASP A 469 -25.66 27.97 -21.62
C ASP A 469 -26.56 26.86 -21.06
N ARG A 470 -27.53 26.47 -21.87
CA ARG A 470 -28.57 25.54 -21.43
C ARG A 470 -28.05 24.13 -21.55
N SER A 471 -28.15 23.34 -20.48
CA SER A 471 -27.87 21.91 -20.57
C SER A 471 -28.97 21.23 -21.39
N VAL A 472 -28.57 20.39 -22.33
CA VAL A 472 -29.44 19.44 -23.04
C VAL A 472 -29.22 18.03 -22.49
N LEU A 473 -27.96 17.65 -22.24
CA LEU A 473 -27.56 16.44 -21.53
C LEU A 473 -26.38 16.80 -20.62
N ASP A 474 -26.49 16.57 -19.31
CA ASP A 474 -25.39 16.74 -18.35
C ASP A 474 -24.90 15.37 -17.85
N VAL A 475 -23.60 15.11 -17.89
CA VAL A 475 -23.01 13.82 -17.53
C VAL A 475 -21.95 13.99 -16.45
N LYS A 476 -22.18 13.34 -15.30
CA LYS A 476 -21.32 13.42 -14.10
C LYS A 476 -21.14 12.04 -13.49
N GLY A 477 -19.96 11.77 -12.92
CA GLY A 477 -19.72 10.59 -12.09
C GLY A 477 -18.34 9.97 -12.28
N VAL A 478 -18.17 9.21 -13.36
CA VAL A 478 -16.99 8.39 -13.59
C VAL A 478 -16.53 8.53 -15.04
N LEU A 479 -15.22 8.61 -15.23
CA LEU A 479 -14.52 8.58 -16.50
C LEU A 479 -13.75 7.26 -16.61
N ASP A 480 -13.83 6.62 -17.77
CA ASP A 480 -13.08 5.43 -18.14
C ASP A 480 -12.59 5.56 -19.60
N TYR A 481 -11.54 4.82 -19.96
CA TYR A 481 -10.99 4.77 -21.31
C TYR A 481 -10.90 3.34 -21.82
N ASP A 482 -11.71 3.01 -22.84
CA ASP A 482 -11.66 1.71 -23.53
C ASP A 482 -10.55 1.72 -24.58
N GLY A 483 -9.37 1.25 -24.17
CA GLY A 483 -8.19 1.18 -25.05
C GLY A 483 -8.32 0.24 -26.24
N LYS A 484 -9.31 -0.66 -26.29
CA LYS A 484 -9.55 -1.53 -27.47
C LYS A 484 -10.33 -0.79 -28.56
N LYS A 485 -11.18 0.16 -28.16
CA LYS A 485 -12.05 0.91 -29.08
C LYS A 485 -11.61 2.35 -29.30
N ASP A 486 -10.63 2.83 -28.51
CA ASP A 486 -10.21 4.24 -28.46
C ASP A 486 -11.39 5.17 -28.13
N ILE A 487 -12.11 4.84 -27.05
CA ILE A 487 -13.31 5.57 -26.60
C ILE A 487 -13.12 6.02 -25.16
N PHE A 488 -13.31 7.32 -24.92
CA PHE A 488 -13.50 7.89 -23.58
C PHE A 488 -14.97 7.80 -23.21
N VAL A 489 -15.25 7.25 -22.04
CA VAL A 489 -16.61 7.05 -21.52
C VAL A 489 -16.79 7.88 -20.26
N PHE A 490 -17.89 8.62 -20.20
CA PHE A 490 -18.33 9.41 -19.08
C PHE A 490 -19.72 8.93 -18.70
N ALA A 491 -19.93 8.56 -17.44
CA ALA A 491 -21.23 8.09 -17.01
C ALA A 491 -21.45 8.30 -15.51
N ASP A 492 -22.70 8.22 -15.06
CA ASP A 492 -22.97 7.97 -13.66
C ASP A 492 -22.36 6.64 -13.21
N SER A 493 -22.13 6.51 -11.90
CA SER A 493 -21.48 5.31 -11.36
C SER A 493 -22.26 4.03 -11.66
N THR A 494 -23.59 4.06 -11.74
CA THR A 494 -24.38 2.86 -12.01
C THR A 494 -24.14 2.39 -13.43
N LYS A 495 -24.28 3.27 -14.43
CA LYS A 495 -24.00 2.94 -15.84
C LYS A 495 -22.56 2.57 -16.11
N MET A 496 -21.60 3.18 -15.42
CA MET A 496 -20.18 2.87 -15.63
C MET A 496 -19.84 1.43 -15.24
N TYR A 497 -20.35 0.96 -14.09
CA TYR A 497 -20.05 -0.38 -13.58
C TYR A 497 -21.04 -1.46 -14.06
N ASP A 498 -22.21 -1.08 -14.54
CA ASP A 498 -23.21 -1.98 -15.13
C ASP A 498 -23.68 -1.47 -16.51
N PRO A 499 -23.11 -2.01 -17.61
CA PRO A 499 -23.53 -1.68 -18.97
C PRO A 499 -25.00 -2.02 -19.29
N THR A 500 -25.66 -2.83 -18.46
CA THR A 500 -27.07 -3.21 -18.61
C THR A 500 -28.02 -2.27 -17.87
N ALA A 501 -27.49 -1.33 -17.08
CA ALA A 501 -28.27 -0.34 -16.38
C ALA A 501 -29.15 0.47 -17.35
N LEU A 502 -30.44 0.52 -17.04
CA LEU A 502 -31.45 1.17 -17.89
C LEU A 502 -31.59 2.68 -17.65
N LYS A 503 -31.12 3.16 -16.49
CA LYS A 503 -31.17 4.58 -16.09
C LYS A 503 -29.77 5.13 -15.85
N GLY A 504 -29.59 6.43 -16.06
CA GLY A 504 -28.35 7.15 -15.89
C GLY A 504 -27.97 7.96 -17.14
N ASN A 505 -27.12 8.98 -16.98
CA ASN A 505 -26.62 9.73 -18.13
C ASN A 505 -25.26 9.18 -18.55
N TYR A 506 -25.05 9.09 -19.86
CA TYR A 506 -23.88 8.48 -20.48
C TYR A 506 -23.42 9.34 -21.64
N LEU A 507 -22.12 9.50 -21.80
CA LEU A 507 -21.48 10.10 -22.96
C LEU A 507 -20.24 9.31 -23.35
N ALA A 508 -20.12 9.00 -24.63
CA ALA A 508 -18.96 8.37 -25.22
C ALA A 508 -18.35 9.30 -26.27
N PHE A 509 -17.04 9.46 -26.22
CA PHE A 509 -16.26 10.14 -27.24
C PHE A 509 -15.29 9.15 -27.88
N ASN A 510 -15.51 8.86 -29.16
CA ASN A 510 -14.64 8.02 -29.95
C ASN A 510 -13.51 8.89 -30.51
N ASN A 511 -12.30 8.70 -30.00
CA ASN A 511 -11.14 9.51 -30.38
C ASN A 511 -10.64 9.17 -31.80
N ALA A 512 -10.84 7.94 -32.26
CA ALA A 512 -10.48 7.53 -33.61
C ALA A 512 -11.36 8.15 -34.70
N THR A 513 -12.67 8.34 -34.44
CA THR A 513 -13.64 8.87 -35.41
C THR A 513 -14.10 10.29 -35.13
N GLY A 514 -13.86 10.84 -33.94
CA GLY A 514 -14.38 12.13 -33.50
C GLY A 514 -15.87 12.08 -33.12
N LYS A 515 -16.51 10.91 -33.20
CA LYS A 515 -17.94 10.77 -32.89
C LYS A 515 -18.18 10.94 -31.39
N ILE A 516 -19.16 11.76 -31.03
CA ILE A 516 -19.64 11.94 -29.67
C ILE A 516 -21.09 11.44 -29.61
N SER A 517 -21.37 10.56 -28.66
CA SER A 517 -22.70 9.97 -28.46
C SER A 517 -23.09 10.06 -27.00
N GLY A 518 -24.23 10.68 -26.73
CA GLY A 518 -24.85 10.78 -25.42
C GLY A 518 -26.14 9.94 -25.35
N GLU A 519 -26.47 9.50 -24.15
CA GLU A 519 -27.70 8.77 -23.85
C GLU A 519 -28.18 9.10 -22.44
N GLY A 520 -29.49 9.27 -22.27
CA GLY A 520 -30.11 9.46 -20.96
C GLY A 520 -31.32 10.38 -21.06
N LYS A 521 -31.60 11.09 -19.96
CA LYS A 521 -32.62 12.14 -19.94
C LYS A 521 -32.11 13.38 -20.68
N LEU A 522 -32.93 13.94 -21.55
CA LEU A 522 -32.62 15.14 -22.31
C LEU A 522 -33.55 16.29 -21.89
N ASP A 523 -32.99 17.46 -21.62
CA ASP A 523 -33.72 18.65 -21.16
C ASP A 523 -34.24 19.51 -22.33
N ILE A 524 -34.77 18.84 -23.37
CA ILE A 524 -35.39 19.46 -24.55
C ILE A 524 -36.78 20.00 -24.17
N GLY A 525 -37.04 21.26 -24.49
CA GLY A 525 -38.28 21.94 -24.10
C GLY A 525 -38.37 22.29 -22.61
N SER A 526 -37.23 22.33 -21.90
CA SER A 526 -37.14 22.65 -20.47
C SER A 526 -37.63 24.05 -20.08
N GLY A 527 -37.74 24.98 -21.03
CA GLY A 527 -38.25 26.33 -20.82
C GLY A 527 -39.75 26.51 -21.07
N LEU A 528 -40.48 25.44 -21.39
CA LEU A 528 -41.91 25.52 -21.66
C LEU A 528 -42.68 25.97 -20.40
N LYS A 529 -43.50 27.02 -20.54
CA LYS A 529 -44.41 27.49 -19.48
C LYS A 529 -45.71 26.71 -19.54
N TYR A 530 -46.35 26.39 -18.40
CA TYR A 530 -47.67 25.73 -18.25
C TYR A 530 -47.84 24.30 -18.81
N ILE A 531 -47.16 23.96 -19.90
CA ILE A 531 -47.09 22.63 -20.50
C ILE A 531 -45.74 22.00 -20.19
N SER A 532 -45.61 20.69 -20.36
CA SER A 532 -44.33 20.01 -20.16
C SER A 532 -44.00 19.03 -21.28
N ALA A 533 -42.70 18.89 -21.53
CA ALA A 533 -42.14 17.81 -22.32
C ALA A 533 -41.08 17.09 -21.47
N LYS A 534 -41.28 15.79 -21.23
CA LYS A 534 -40.24 14.92 -20.67
C LYS A 534 -39.62 14.14 -21.83
N THR A 535 -38.32 14.27 -22.00
CA THR A 535 -37.61 13.61 -23.12
C THR A 535 -36.44 12.77 -22.64
N ALA A 536 -36.24 11.61 -23.28
CA ALA A 536 -35.11 10.73 -23.03
C ALA A 536 -34.77 9.95 -24.29
N GLY A 537 -33.50 9.62 -24.48
CA GLY A 537 -33.04 8.91 -25.66
C GLY A 537 -31.57 9.12 -25.91
N THR A 538 -31.19 9.23 -27.17
CA THR A 538 -29.81 9.41 -27.62
C THR A 538 -29.61 10.76 -28.28
N ILE A 539 -28.41 11.30 -28.17
CA ILE A 539 -27.97 12.53 -28.83
C ILE A 539 -26.57 12.31 -29.38
N GLN A 540 -26.25 12.83 -30.56
CA GLN A 540 -24.95 12.61 -31.16
C GLN A 540 -24.52 13.80 -32.02
N THR A 541 -23.20 13.91 -32.16
CA THR A 541 -22.54 14.80 -33.10
C THR A 541 -21.16 14.22 -33.45
N GLU A 542 -20.42 14.90 -34.31
CA GLU A 542 -19.05 14.57 -34.64
C GLU A 542 -18.19 15.81 -34.43
N MET A 543 -16.97 15.63 -33.92
CA MET A 543 -16.01 16.72 -33.80
C MET A 543 -15.71 17.28 -35.20
N PRO A 544 -15.82 18.60 -35.39
CA PRO A 544 -15.45 19.24 -36.64
C PRO A 544 -13.98 19.01 -36.97
N THR A 545 -13.65 19.01 -38.26
CA THR A 545 -12.28 18.78 -38.75
C THR A 545 -11.34 19.96 -38.50
N ASP A 546 -11.89 21.14 -38.22
CA ASP A 546 -11.14 22.35 -37.83
C ASP A 546 -11.90 23.11 -36.75
N SER A 547 -11.24 24.06 -36.08
CA SER A 547 -11.80 24.81 -34.95
C SER A 547 -12.90 25.81 -35.33
N LEU A 548 -13.17 26.02 -36.61
CA LEU A 548 -14.23 26.91 -37.10
C LEU A 548 -15.48 26.15 -37.56
N GLY A 549 -15.37 24.83 -37.71
CA GLY A 549 -16.47 23.97 -38.15
C GLY A 549 -17.63 23.93 -37.15
N GLU A 550 -18.83 23.71 -37.68
CA GLU A 550 -20.06 23.71 -36.90
C GLU A 550 -20.44 22.29 -36.48
N TYR A 551 -20.97 22.15 -35.26
CA TYR A 551 -21.53 20.89 -34.80
C TYR A 551 -22.91 20.65 -35.43
N VAL A 552 -23.06 19.50 -36.09
CA VAL A 552 -24.37 18.99 -36.49
C VAL A 552 -24.87 18.07 -35.38
N VAL A 553 -25.87 18.52 -34.62
CA VAL A 553 -26.41 17.77 -33.48
C VAL A 553 -27.73 17.12 -33.86
N SER A 554 -27.79 15.80 -33.73
CA SER A 554 -29.00 15.00 -33.96
C SER A 554 -29.35 14.22 -32.71
N ALA A 555 -30.64 14.02 -32.46
CA ALA A 555 -31.13 13.25 -31.32
C ALA A 555 -32.24 12.29 -31.75
N GLU A 556 -32.36 11.16 -31.09
CA GLU A 556 -33.53 10.29 -31.18
C GLU A 556 -34.14 10.19 -29.80
N ILE A 557 -35.40 10.60 -29.65
CA ILE A 557 -36.01 10.74 -28.32
C ILE A 557 -37.36 10.03 -28.22
N MET A 558 -37.64 9.44 -27.07
CA MET A 558 -39.00 9.25 -26.58
C MET A 558 -39.43 10.55 -25.91
N ALA A 559 -40.67 10.99 -26.14
CA ALA A 559 -41.19 12.24 -25.58
C ALA A 559 -42.59 12.02 -24.99
N ALA A 560 -42.76 12.36 -23.72
CA ALA A 560 -44.06 12.47 -23.07
C ALA A 560 -44.41 13.95 -22.94
N ILE A 561 -45.52 14.36 -23.57
CA ILE A 561 -45.94 15.76 -23.71
C ILE A 561 -47.30 15.95 -23.04
N ASP A 562 -47.38 16.98 -22.19
CA ASP A 562 -48.58 17.38 -21.48
C ASP A 562 -49.04 18.75 -21.95
N LEU A 563 -50.07 18.79 -22.80
CA LEU A 563 -50.77 20.01 -23.20
C LEU A 563 -52.05 20.17 -22.37
N ILE A 564 -52.51 21.41 -22.22
CA ILE A 564 -53.82 21.69 -21.66
C ILE A 564 -54.81 21.84 -22.82
N VAL A 565 -55.53 20.76 -23.14
CA VAL A 565 -56.52 20.68 -24.22
C VAL A 565 -57.85 20.17 -23.65
N PRO A 566 -59.01 20.75 -24.02
CA PRO A 566 -60.31 20.26 -23.60
C PRO A 566 -60.52 18.79 -23.97
N GLN A 567 -60.99 18.01 -23.00
CA GLN A 567 -61.25 16.57 -23.13
C GLN A 567 -62.05 16.23 -24.39
N LYS A 568 -63.11 17.01 -24.68
CA LYS A 568 -63.98 16.83 -25.85
C LYS A 568 -63.20 16.82 -27.18
N LEU A 569 -62.16 17.65 -27.30
CA LEU A 569 -61.34 17.73 -28.51
C LEU A 569 -60.38 16.53 -28.63
N LEU A 570 -59.76 16.13 -27.52
CA LEU A 570 -58.90 14.95 -27.49
C LEU A 570 -59.71 13.67 -27.76
N ASP A 571 -60.93 13.54 -27.24
CA ASP A 571 -61.81 12.40 -27.50
C ASP A 571 -62.12 12.24 -29.00
N ILE A 572 -62.35 13.35 -29.71
CA ILE A 572 -62.60 13.33 -31.16
C ILE A 572 -61.34 12.88 -31.91
N MET A 573 -60.18 13.43 -31.56
CA MET A 573 -58.90 13.03 -32.14
C MET A 573 -58.61 11.54 -31.89
N VAL A 574 -58.79 11.06 -30.65
CA VAL A 574 -58.59 9.65 -30.29
C VAL A 574 -59.49 8.74 -31.13
N LYS A 575 -60.79 9.08 -31.27
CA LYS A 575 -61.73 8.31 -32.10
C LYS A 575 -61.26 8.21 -33.56
N ASP A 576 -60.80 9.31 -34.14
CA ASP A 576 -60.30 9.35 -35.51
C ASP A 576 -59.04 8.48 -35.69
N PHE A 577 -58.09 8.54 -34.75
CA PHE A 577 -56.90 7.69 -34.79
C PHE A 577 -57.19 6.20 -34.56
N VAL A 578 -58.21 5.87 -33.75
CA VAL A 578 -58.65 4.48 -33.52
C VAL A 578 -59.39 3.93 -34.74
N ALA A 579 -60.25 4.73 -35.38
CA ALA A 579 -61.09 4.29 -36.50
C ALA A 579 -60.28 3.72 -37.68
N PHE A 580 -59.07 4.26 -37.91
CA PHE A 580 -58.20 3.86 -39.02
C PHE A 580 -56.86 3.25 -38.56
N SER A 581 -56.76 2.78 -37.31
CA SER A 581 -55.49 2.31 -36.75
C SER A 581 -54.90 1.11 -37.49
N TYR A 582 -55.74 0.25 -38.08
CA TYR A 582 -55.32 -0.94 -38.85
C TYR A 582 -54.60 -0.60 -40.17
N GLU A 583 -54.75 0.63 -40.68
CA GLU A 583 -54.06 1.10 -41.89
C GLU A 583 -52.69 1.70 -41.57
N ALA A 584 -52.45 2.06 -40.30
CA ALA A 584 -51.17 2.54 -39.85
C ALA A 584 -50.18 1.37 -39.66
N LYS A 585 -48.89 1.62 -39.87
CA LYS A 585 -47.84 0.61 -39.65
C LYS A 585 -47.50 0.53 -38.16
N PRO A 586 -47.45 -0.65 -37.53
CA PRO A 586 -47.06 -0.76 -36.13
C PRO A 586 -45.59 -0.38 -35.94
N ILE A 587 -45.25 0.13 -34.75
CA ILE A 587 -43.86 0.41 -34.37
C ILE A 587 -43.13 -0.92 -34.15
N ASN A 588 -41.95 -1.09 -34.76
CA ASN A 588 -41.14 -2.28 -34.55
C ASN A 588 -40.21 -2.10 -33.34
N PHE A 589 -40.74 -2.36 -32.14
CA PHE A 589 -39.96 -2.26 -30.90
C PHE A 589 -38.80 -3.25 -30.82
N ILE A 590 -38.90 -4.40 -31.49
CA ILE A 590 -37.90 -5.49 -31.48
C ILE A 590 -36.65 -5.11 -32.29
N GLN A 591 -36.76 -4.14 -33.21
CA GLN A 591 -35.61 -3.68 -34.00
C GLN A 591 -34.61 -2.88 -33.16
N GLU A 592 -35.09 -2.11 -32.18
CA GLU A 592 -34.25 -1.24 -31.33
C GLU A 592 -34.63 -1.35 -29.84
N PRO A 593 -34.67 -2.57 -29.27
CA PRO A 593 -35.28 -2.79 -27.95
C PRO A 593 -34.51 -2.06 -26.85
N ILE A 594 -33.19 -1.92 -27.00
CA ILE A 594 -32.34 -1.23 -26.03
C ILE A 594 -32.72 0.26 -25.94
N PHE A 595 -32.94 0.93 -27.07
CA PHE A 595 -33.37 2.33 -27.10
C PHE A 595 -34.68 2.52 -26.33
N TYR A 596 -35.71 1.75 -26.68
CA TYR A 596 -37.04 1.90 -26.08
C TYR A 596 -37.04 1.59 -24.59
N LYS A 597 -36.32 0.53 -24.16
CA LYS A 597 -36.23 0.16 -22.75
C LYS A 597 -35.59 1.26 -21.91
N LYS A 598 -34.47 1.80 -22.39
CA LYS A 598 -33.73 2.86 -21.68
C LYS A 598 -34.54 4.16 -21.66
N ALA A 599 -35.06 4.60 -22.80
CA ALA A 599 -35.87 5.82 -22.86
C ALA A 599 -37.12 5.72 -21.97
N ALA A 600 -37.83 4.58 -21.96
CA ALA A 600 -38.96 4.35 -21.07
C ALA A 600 -38.53 4.33 -19.59
N ALA A 601 -37.43 3.66 -19.26
CA ALA A 601 -36.90 3.64 -17.90
C ALA A 601 -36.51 5.05 -17.42
N GLU A 602 -35.98 5.92 -18.28
CA GLU A 602 -35.65 7.30 -17.91
C GLU A 602 -36.87 8.18 -17.67
N LEU A 603 -37.88 8.06 -18.54
CA LEU A 603 -39.07 8.93 -18.49
C LEU A 603 -40.04 8.59 -17.37
N PHE A 604 -40.15 7.29 -17.04
CA PHE A 604 -41.19 6.76 -16.17
C PHE A 604 -40.60 6.19 -14.87
N ASP A 605 -41.42 6.20 -13.83
CA ASP A 605 -41.06 5.71 -12.50
C ASP A 605 -40.97 4.19 -12.49
N MET A 606 -39.82 3.67 -12.06
CA MET A 606 -39.55 2.23 -12.04
C MET A 606 -40.41 1.57 -10.97
N ASN A 607 -41.36 0.74 -11.41
CA ASN A 607 -42.20 -0.11 -10.56
C ASN A 607 -42.47 -1.43 -11.30
N LYS A 608 -43.17 -2.37 -10.64
CA LYS A 608 -43.45 -3.70 -11.20
C LYS A 608 -44.17 -3.63 -12.56
N ASP A 609 -45.06 -2.67 -12.74
CA ASP A 609 -45.84 -2.53 -13.97
C ASP A 609 -44.98 -1.96 -15.11
N LEU A 610 -44.14 -0.96 -14.84
CA LEU A 610 -43.19 -0.45 -15.83
C LEU A 610 -42.14 -1.51 -16.19
N GLN A 611 -41.71 -2.33 -15.23
CA GLN A 611 -40.80 -3.44 -15.52
C GLN A 611 -41.44 -4.43 -16.52
N ALA A 612 -42.73 -4.75 -16.34
CA ALA A 612 -43.46 -5.57 -17.32
C ALA A 612 -43.56 -4.90 -18.69
N THR A 613 -43.74 -3.57 -18.76
CA THR A 613 -43.67 -2.80 -20.02
C THR A 613 -42.31 -2.94 -20.70
N ILE A 614 -41.22 -2.79 -19.94
CA ILE A 614 -39.83 -2.89 -20.41
C ILE A 614 -39.54 -4.31 -20.92
N GLU A 615 -40.00 -5.34 -20.23
CA GLU A 615 -39.87 -6.74 -20.66
C GLU A 615 -40.69 -7.02 -21.93
N GLY A 616 -41.89 -6.44 -22.03
CA GLY A 616 -42.78 -6.54 -23.18
C GLY A 616 -42.20 -5.99 -24.49
N ILE A 617 -41.26 -5.04 -24.42
CA ILE A 617 -40.59 -4.46 -25.61
C ILE A 617 -39.90 -5.54 -26.45
N ASN A 618 -39.32 -6.56 -25.80
CA ASN A 618 -38.70 -7.69 -26.50
C ASN A 618 -39.71 -8.53 -27.30
N LEU A 619 -40.98 -8.48 -26.91
CA LEU A 619 -42.10 -9.17 -27.56
C LEU A 619 -42.83 -8.26 -28.54
N GLY A 620 -42.30 -7.06 -28.82
CA GLY A 620 -42.93 -6.09 -29.71
C GLY A 620 -44.07 -5.30 -29.08
N SER A 621 -44.20 -5.31 -27.76
CA SER A 621 -45.28 -4.62 -27.02
C SER A 621 -44.74 -3.49 -26.16
N PHE A 622 -45.40 -2.33 -26.20
CA PHE A 622 -45.09 -1.19 -25.33
C PHE A 622 -46.37 -0.64 -24.72
N ASN A 623 -46.76 -1.18 -23.56
CA ASN A 623 -47.99 -0.80 -22.88
C ASN A 623 -47.66 -0.05 -21.60
N LEU A 624 -47.80 1.27 -21.61
CA LEU A 624 -47.54 2.08 -20.41
C LEU A 624 -48.57 1.81 -19.31
N PRO A 625 -48.15 1.75 -18.03
CA PRO A 625 -49.09 1.60 -16.91
C PRO A 625 -50.06 2.78 -16.85
N GLU A 626 -51.35 2.53 -16.61
CA GLU A 626 -52.39 3.58 -16.60
C GLU A 626 -52.03 4.79 -15.72
N LYS A 627 -51.45 4.53 -14.54
CA LYS A 627 -51.03 5.58 -13.59
C LYS A 627 -49.90 6.49 -14.12
N GLN A 628 -49.17 6.04 -15.13
CA GLN A 628 -48.04 6.74 -15.74
C GLN A 628 -48.35 7.18 -17.19
N ASN A 629 -49.54 6.87 -17.71
CA ASN A 629 -49.94 7.13 -19.09
C ASN A 629 -50.95 8.29 -19.18
N ASN A 630 -50.83 9.27 -18.28
CA ASN A 630 -51.71 10.43 -18.20
C ASN A 630 -51.24 11.61 -19.06
N HIS A 631 -50.52 11.34 -20.14
CA HIS A 631 -49.93 12.33 -21.03
C HIS A 631 -50.84 12.63 -22.23
N THR A 632 -50.79 13.86 -22.76
CA THR A 632 -51.53 14.21 -23.99
C THR A 632 -51.00 13.41 -25.17
N PHE A 633 -49.68 13.38 -25.33
CA PHE A 633 -49.01 12.58 -26.34
C PHE A 633 -47.81 11.85 -25.73
N VAL A 634 -47.66 10.57 -26.04
CA VAL A 634 -46.39 9.86 -25.89
C VAL A 634 -45.89 9.46 -27.26
N PHE A 635 -44.80 10.08 -27.69
CA PHE A 635 -44.06 9.66 -28.89
C PHE A 635 -43.03 8.63 -28.49
N ALA A 636 -43.09 7.44 -29.10
CA ALA A 636 -42.15 6.36 -28.83
C ALA A 636 -40.74 6.67 -29.34
N LYS A 637 -40.66 7.32 -30.52
CA LYS A 637 -39.40 7.73 -31.15
C LYS A 637 -39.63 8.93 -32.08
N LEU A 638 -38.90 10.01 -31.81
CA LEU A 638 -38.80 11.22 -32.62
C LEU A 638 -37.33 11.38 -33.04
N PRO A 639 -37.00 11.18 -34.32
CA PRO A 639 -35.69 11.56 -34.85
C PRO A 639 -35.67 13.08 -35.03
N LEU A 640 -34.73 13.77 -34.40
CA LEU A 640 -34.62 15.24 -34.34
C LEU A 640 -33.23 15.70 -34.81
N LYS A 641 -33.17 16.90 -35.39
CA LYS A 641 -31.93 17.61 -35.70
C LYS A 641 -32.02 19.04 -35.21
N TRP A 642 -30.95 19.55 -34.61
CA TRP A 642 -30.86 20.95 -34.24
C TRP A 642 -30.71 21.81 -35.48
N ASN A 643 -31.56 22.82 -35.62
CA ASN A 643 -31.45 23.84 -36.65
C ASN A 643 -31.16 25.20 -35.96
N PRO A 644 -29.97 25.80 -36.18
CA PRO A 644 -29.59 27.05 -35.50
C PRO A 644 -30.39 28.26 -35.99
N ASP A 645 -30.82 28.29 -37.26
CA ASP A 645 -31.60 29.42 -37.82
C ASP A 645 -33.00 29.49 -37.21
N TYR A 646 -33.61 28.34 -36.99
CA TYR A 646 -34.89 28.23 -36.30
C TYR A 646 -34.76 28.18 -34.77
N GLN A 647 -33.54 27.96 -34.26
CA GLN A 647 -33.23 27.74 -32.84
C GLN A 647 -34.09 26.61 -32.26
N SER A 648 -34.11 25.46 -32.94
CA SER A 648 -35.05 24.39 -32.62
C SER A 648 -34.53 22.99 -32.95
N PHE A 649 -34.91 22.01 -32.14
CA PHE A 649 -34.90 20.61 -32.56
C PHE A 649 -36.14 20.32 -33.41
N VAL A 650 -35.93 19.89 -34.66
CA VAL A 650 -37.00 19.60 -35.62
C VAL A 650 -36.95 18.14 -36.05
N THR A 651 -38.11 17.50 -36.17
CA THR A 651 -38.21 16.13 -36.67
C THR A 651 -37.62 15.94 -38.06
N GLN A 652 -36.81 14.90 -38.20
CA GLN A 652 -36.17 14.45 -39.44
C GLN A 652 -37.07 13.45 -40.14
N GLY A 653 -37.45 13.75 -41.39
CA GLY A 653 -38.47 12.99 -42.11
C GLY A 653 -39.88 13.25 -41.56
N SER A 654 -40.87 12.57 -42.17
CA SER A 654 -42.29 12.78 -41.86
C SER A 654 -42.91 11.63 -41.07
N ARG A 655 -42.16 10.59 -40.71
CA ARG A 655 -42.68 9.36 -40.11
C ARG A 655 -42.26 9.31 -38.64
N ILE A 656 -43.22 9.41 -37.73
CA ILE A 656 -42.97 9.44 -36.29
C ILE A 656 -43.73 8.35 -35.55
N GLY A 657 -43.11 7.76 -34.53
CA GLY A 657 -43.72 6.72 -33.71
C GLY A 657 -44.58 7.33 -32.61
N LEU A 658 -45.89 7.09 -32.66
CA LEU A 658 -46.85 7.53 -31.64
C LEU A 658 -47.29 6.33 -30.79
N ALA A 659 -46.95 6.37 -29.51
CA ALA A 659 -47.30 5.32 -28.55
C ALA A 659 -48.73 5.51 -28.05
N THR A 660 -49.03 6.68 -27.48
CA THR A 660 -50.34 6.97 -26.88
C THR A 660 -50.81 8.39 -27.18
N ILE A 661 -52.13 8.56 -27.29
CA ILE A 661 -52.82 9.86 -27.22
C ILE A 661 -53.76 9.77 -26.04
N GLN A 662 -53.60 10.63 -25.05
CA GLN A 662 -54.46 10.68 -23.87
C GLN A 662 -54.64 9.31 -23.18
N GLY A 663 -53.55 8.60 -22.99
CA GLY A 663 -53.58 7.27 -22.40
C GLY A 663 -54.10 6.15 -23.31
N GLN A 664 -54.80 6.47 -24.41
CA GLN A 664 -55.22 5.48 -25.39
C GLN A 664 -54.01 4.97 -26.17
N LEU A 665 -53.85 3.65 -26.22
CA LEU A 665 -52.73 2.99 -26.86
C LEU A 665 -52.91 2.92 -28.39
N PHE A 666 -51.86 3.29 -29.11
CA PHE A 666 -51.75 3.14 -30.57
C PHE A 666 -50.53 2.30 -30.93
N ASN A 667 -49.31 2.72 -30.58
CA ASN A 667 -48.06 2.08 -31.00
C ASN A 667 -47.90 1.94 -32.53
N HIS A 668 -48.25 3.01 -33.27
CA HIS A 668 -48.16 3.05 -34.73
C HIS A 668 -47.31 4.22 -35.22
N VAL A 669 -46.86 4.11 -36.47
CA VAL A 669 -46.10 5.15 -37.18
C VAL A 669 -47.05 5.97 -38.04
N TYR A 670 -47.14 7.25 -37.74
CA TYR A 670 -47.99 8.22 -38.45
C TYR A 670 -47.16 9.23 -39.23
N THR A 671 -47.82 9.94 -40.15
CA THR A 671 -47.24 11.13 -40.76
C THR A 671 -47.33 12.29 -39.76
N GLY A 672 -46.22 12.94 -39.45
CA GLY A 672 -46.20 14.04 -38.49
C GLY A 672 -44.86 14.77 -38.41
N TYR A 673 -44.91 15.94 -37.79
CA TYR A 673 -43.76 16.80 -37.51
C TYR A 673 -43.85 17.34 -36.09
N VAL A 674 -42.72 17.37 -35.39
CA VAL A 674 -42.60 17.95 -34.06
C VAL A 674 -41.40 18.90 -34.05
N GLU A 675 -41.59 20.09 -33.47
CA GLU A 675 -40.54 21.08 -33.28
C GLU A 675 -40.52 21.55 -31.83
N PHE A 676 -39.37 21.40 -31.19
CA PHE A 676 -39.05 22.01 -29.90
C PHE A 676 -38.18 23.23 -30.18
N ARG A 677 -38.79 24.42 -30.20
CA ARG A 677 -38.05 25.67 -30.36
C ARG A 677 -37.53 26.11 -29.00
N MET A 678 -36.21 26.29 -28.90
CA MET A 678 -35.51 26.57 -27.66
C MET A 678 -34.66 27.84 -27.84
N PRO A 679 -35.30 29.02 -27.98
CA PRO A 679 -34.57 30.24 -28.24
C PRO A 679 -33.69 30.65 -27.06
N SER A 680 -32.70 31.49 -27.35
CA SER A 680 -31.68 31.95 -26.40
C SER A 680 -32.24 32.68 -25.17
N ASN A 681 -33.39 33.34 -25.31
CA ASN A 681 -34.09 34.02 -24.23
C ASN A 681 -34.84 33.08 -23.28
N GLY A 682 -34.87 31.77 -23.55
CA GLY A 682 -35.57 30.76 -22.73
C GLY A 682 -37.07 30.69 -22.97
N ASP A 683 -37.57 31.34 -24.02
CA ASP A 683 -38.97 31.32 -24.43
C ASP A 683 -39.30 30.09 -25.27
N ASP A 684 -39.29 28.90 -24.66
CA ASP A 684 -39.47 27.66 -25.40
C ASP A 684 -40.89 27.56 -26.00
N ARG A 685 -40.95 26.94 -27.18
CA ARG A 685 -42.19 26.74 -27.94
C ARG A 685 -42.25 25.31 -28.44
N LEU A 686 -43.47 24.83 -28.64
CA LEU A 686 -43.73 23.48 -29.09
C LEU A 686 -44.71 23.51 -30.25
N TYR A 687 -44.37 22.86 -31.35
CA TYR A 687 -45.26 22.69 -32.49
C TYR A 687 -45.39 21.20 -32.81
N ILE A 688 -46.62 20.73 -32.93
CA ILE A 688 -46.97 19.34 -33.24
C ILE A 688 -47.95 19.36 -34.42
N TYR A 689 -47.64 18.58 -35.45
CA TYR A 689 -48.52 18.29 -36.57
C TYR A 689 -48.65 16.79 -36.71
N LEU A 690 -49.87 16.28 -36.76
CA LEU A 690 -50.17 14.85 -36.91
C LEU A 690 -51.23 14.66 -37.98
N GLU A 691 -51.05 13.62 -38.79
CA GLU A 691 -52.03 13.17 -39.78
C GLU A 691 -52.48 11.76 -39.40
N SER A 692 -53.79 11.60 -39.19
CA SER A 692 -54.41 10.30 -38.94
C SER A 692 -54.42 9.47 -40.23
N ALA A 693 -54.58 8.16 -40.11
CA ALA A 693 -54.61 7.29 -41.30
C ALA A 693 -55.82 7.56 -42.21
N GLY A 694 -56.89 8.18 -41.69
CA GLY A 694 -58.02 8.66 -42.48
C GLY A 694 -57.76 9.98 -43.24
N GLY A 695 -56.57 10.57 -43.13
CA GLY A 695 -56.17 11.81 -43.81
C GLY A 695 -56.56 13.10 -43.08
N ASN A 696 -57.14 13.00 -41.88
CA ASN A 696 -57.41 14.17 -41.04
C ASN A 696 -56.12 14.66 -40.37
N THR A 697 -55.93 15.96 -40.30
CA THR A 697 -54.73 16.59 -39.76
C THR A 697 -55.06 17.32 -38.46
N TYR A 698 -54.12 17.35 -37.53
CA TYR A 698 -54.23 18.02 -36.24
C TYR A 698 -52.96 18.81 -35.99
N TYR A 699 -53.12 20.09 -35.67
CA TYR A 699 -52.03 20.99 -35.38
C TYR A 699 -52.19 21.61 -34.00
N TYR A 700 -51.08 21.64 -33.26
CA TYR A 700 -50.94 22.27 -31.97
C TYR A 700 -49.67 23.13 -31.99
N GLY A 701 -49.81 24.45 -31.82
CA GLY A 701 -48.69 25.39 -31.72
C GLY A 701 -48.75 26.14 -30.39
N TYR A 702 -47.80 25.89 -29.51
CA TYR A 702 -47.74 26.52 -28.19
C TYR A 702 -46.68 27.63 -28.15
N ASN A 703 -47.08 28.82 -27.68
CA ASN A 703 -46.19 29.96 -27.45
C ASN A 703 -46.70 30.82 -26.28
N GLN A 704 -45.91 30.95 -25.21
CA GLN A 704 -46.18 31.86 -24.07
C GLN A 704 -47.62 31.88 -23.56
N GLY A 705 -48.18 30.71 -23.26
CA GLY A 705 -49.54 30.58 -22.76
C GLY A 705 -50.61 30.45 -23.83
N ILE A 706 -50.30 30.72 -25.09
CA ILE A 706 -51.25 30.54 -26.20
C ILE A 706 -51.02 29.18 -26.86
N LEU A 707 -52.06 28.35 -26.89
CA LEU A 707 -52.12 27.12 -27.67
C LEU A 707 -53.00 27.34 -28.91
N SER A 708 -52.36 27.51 -30.06
CA SER A 708 -53.01 27.53 -31.36
C SER A 708 -53.41 26.11 -31.78
N VAL A 709 -54.68 25.90 -32.11
CA VAL A 709 -55.22 24.61 -32.57
C VAL A 709 -55.94 24.76 -33.91
N THR A 710 -55.77 23.78 -34.79
CA THR A 710 -56.57 23.67 -36.03
C THR A 710 -56.55 22.23 -36.52
N SER A 711 -57.57 21.83 -37.27
CA SER A 711 -57.72 20.49 -37.82
C SER A 711 -58.50 20.50 -39.13
N THR A 712 -58.26 19.50 -39.98
CA THR A 712 -59.14 19.22 -41.13
C THR A 712 -60.34 18.34 -40.75
N ASN A 713 -60.40 17.82 -39.52
CA ASN A 713 -61.56 17.07 -39.02
C ASN A 713 -62.70 18.05 -38.67
N GLN A 714 -63.82 17.93 -39.39
CA GLN A 714 -64.97 18.83 -39.22
C GLN A 714 -65.62 18.71 -37.84
N ASP A 715 -65.66 17.51 -37.24
CA ASP A 715 -66.23 17.30 -35.90
C ASP A 715 -65.36 17.98 -34.84
N PHE A 716 -64.03 17.91 -35.01
CA PHE A 716 -63.08 18.61 -34.14
C PHE A 716 -63.27 20.12 -34.23
N MET A 717 -63.34 20.68 -35.44
CA MET A 717 -63.50 22.12 -35.65
C MET A 717 -64.85 22.62 -35.11
N THR A 718 -65.94 21.89 -35.36
CA THR A 718 -67.26 22.21 -34.81
C THR A 718 -67.24 22.18 -33.28
N ALA A 719 -66.63 21.15 -32.67
CA ALA A 719 -66.52 21.06 -31.23
C ALA A 719 -65.62 22.15 -30.62
N ALA A 720 -64.61 22.61 -31.35
CA ALA A 720 -63.72 23.69 -30.92
C ALA A 720 -64.46 25.04 -30.94
N ASP A 721 -65.21 25.35 -32.00
CA ASP A 721 -65.99 26.59 -32.14
C ASP A 721 -67.09 26.72 -31.07
N GLU A 722 -67.58 25.60 -30.53
CA GLU A 722 -68.57 25.55 -29.45
C GLU A 722 -68.00 25.71 -28.03
N LEU A 723 -66.67 25.80 -27.87
CA LEU A 723 -66.06 25.94 -26.54
C LEU A 723 -66.44 27.28 -25.90
N LYS A 724 -66.75 27.26 -24.60
CA LYS A 724 -67.11 28.48 -23.86
C LYS A 724 -65.84 29.24 -23.48
N ALA A 725 -65.97 30.55 -23.24
CA ALA A 725 -64.85 31.41 -22.83
C ALA A 725 -64.03 30.83 -21.66
N LYS A 726 -64.67 30.18 -20.68
CA LYS A 726 -64.02 29.53 -19.54
C LYS A 726 -63.20 28.27 -19.88
N ASP A 727 -63.48 27.66 -21.03
CA ASP A 727 -62.84 26.44 -21.52
C ASP A 727 -61.66 26.76 -22.46
N VAL A 728 -61.64 27.97 -23.03
CA VAL A 728 -60.55 28.48 -23.89
C VAL A 728 -59.62 29.47 -23.19
N VAL A 729 -60.06 30.19 -22.14
CA VAL A 729 -59.20 31.08 -21.33
C VAL A 729 -59.13 30.54 -19.91
N LEU A 730 -57.98 29.97 -19.55
CA LEU A 730 -57.72 29.34 -18.26
C LEU A 730 -56.82 30.24 -17.42
N LYS A 731 -57.20 30.48 -16.16
CA LYS A 731 -56.36 31.24 -15.22
C LYS A 731 -55.34 30.31 -14.56
N MET A 732 -54.07 30.65 -14.70
CA MET A 732 -52.95 29.88 -14.17
C MET A 732 -52.60 30.32 -12.74
N LYS A 733 -51.79 29.51 -12.05
CA LYS A 733 -51.45 29.71 -10.62
C LYS A 733 -50.69 31.02 -10.35
N ASP A 734 -49.94 31.51 -11.33
CA ASP A 734 -49.21 32.76 -11.29
C ASP A 734 -50.08 33.99 -11.64
N GLY A 735 -51.37 33.78 -11.93
CA GLY A 735 -52.33 34.83 -12.23
C GLY A 735 -52.44 35.22 -13.70
N GLU A 736 -51.53 34.72 -14.54
CA GLU A 736 -51.58 34.85 -16.00
C GLU A 736 -52.58 33.86 -16.62
N THR A 737 -52.78 33.95 -17.94
CA THR A 737 -53.75 33.13 -18.67
C THR A 737 -53.08 32.14 -19.62
N TYR A 738 -53.66 30.96 -19.71
CA TYR A 738 -53.44 30.01 -20.80
C TYR A 738 -54.65 30.10 -21.74
N GLU A 739 -54.43 30.42 -23.01
CA GLU A 739 -55.46 30.64 -24.00
C GLU A 739 -55.39 29.62 -25.13
N ILE A 740 -56.53 29.05 -25.51
CA ILE A 740 -56.64 28.15 -26.65
C ILE A 740 -57.26 28.92 -27.80
N GLN A 741 -56.51 29.04 -28.90
CA GLN A 741 -56.91 29.80 -30.07
C GLN A 741 -57.14 28.89 -31.26
N ILE A 742 -58.33 28.95 -31.85
CA ILE A 742 -58.61 28.27 -33.11
C ILE A 742 -58.00 29.09 -34.24
N VAL A 743 -57.06 28.52 -34.97
CA VAL A 743 -56.31 29.23 -36.02
C VAL A 743 -56.67 28.73 -37.42
N ASN A 744 -56.36 29.56 -38.42
CA ASN A 744 -56.55 29.20 -39.81
C ASN A 744 -55.63 28.00 -40.19
N PRO A 745 -56.11 27.02 -40.99
CA PRO A 745 -55.30 25.89 -41.46
C PRO A 745 -53.96 26.26 -42.10
N SER A 746 -53.85 27.45 -42.70
CA SER A 746 -52.59 27.97 -43.24
C SER A 746 -51.44 28.01 -42.23
N GLN A 747 -51.72 28.18 -40.93
CA GLN A 747 -50.67 28.10 -39.91
C GLN A 747 -50.05 26.70 -39.81
N ALA A 748 -50.87 25.65 -39.91
CA ALA A 748 -50.37 24.28 -39.94
C ALA A 748 -49.51 24.04 -41.18
N THR A 749 -49.94 24.54 -42.36
CA THR A 749 -49.16 24.46 -43.60
C THR A 749 -47.81 25.18 -43.49
N LEU A 750 -47.78 26.38 -42.90
CA LEU A 750 -46.55 27.13 -42.67
C LEU A 750 -45.58 26.38 -41.76
N PHE A 751 -46.10 25.76 -40.68
CA PHE A 751 -45.28 24.92 -39.81
C PHE A 751 -44.70 23.71 -40.55
N VAL A 752 -45.51 22.98 -41.31
CA VAL A 752 -45.04 21.81 -42.07
C VAL A 752 -43.96 22.22 -43.09
N ASN A 753 -44.12 23.35 -43.78
CA ASN A 753 -43.12 23.86 -44.71
C ASN A 753 -41.82 24.24 -44.00
N ARG A 754 -41.90 24.87 -42.83
CA ARG A 754 -40.75 25.16 -41.98
C ARG A 754 -40.04 23.88 -41.55
N ALA A 755 -40.81 22.89 -41.10
CA ALA A 755 -40.26 21.62 -40.64
C ALA A 755 -39.53 20.88 -41.77
N LYS A 756 -40.10 20.86 -42.99
CA LYS A 756 -39.46 20.32 -44.20
C LYS A 756 -38.20 21.08 -44.59
N ALA A 757 -38.19 22.40 -44.48
CA ALA A 757 -37.02 23.22 -44.76
C ALA A 757 -35.88 23.02 -43.75
N ALA A 758 -36.19 22.53 -42.55
CA ALA A 758 -35.21 22.25 -41.49
C ALA A 758 -34.58 20.85 -41.59
N GLN A 759 -35.03 19.99 -42.52
CA GLN A 759 -34.57 18.60 -42.64
C GLN A 759 -33.11 18.53 -43.08
#